data_AF-T1UPW1-F1
#
_entry.id   AF-T1UPW1-F1
#
_cell.length_a   1.000
_cell.length_b   1.000
_cell.length_c   1.000
_cell.angle_alpha   90.00
_cell.angle_beta   90.00
_cell.angle_gamma   90.00
#
_symmetry.space_group_name_H-M   'P 1'
#
loop_
_entity.id
_entity.type
_entity.pdbx_description
1 polymer ?
#
loop_
_entity_poly.entity_id
_entity_poly.type
_entity_poly.pdbx_seq_one_letter_code
_entity_poly.pdbx_strand_id
1 'polypeptide(L)'
;MEQTYQYGWIIPFIPLPVPMLIGVGLLLFPTATKNFHRLCTLPTVLLLSLVMIFSTNFSIEQINTSPIYQYVWSWTLNNDFSLEFGYLIDPLTSIMSILITTVGIMVLIYSDNYMAHDQGYLRFFAYMSFFSTSMLGLVTSSNLIQIYIFWELVGMCSYLLIGFWFTRPLAANACQKAFVTNRVGDFGLLLGIFGLFWITGSFEFRDLFEMVNNLVSNNQVNSIFVTLCAVLLFAGAVAKSAQFPLHVWLPDAMEGPTPISALIHAATMVAAGIFLVARLLPIFIVIPYIMDFISLIGIITILLGATLALAQKDIKRGLAYSTMSQLGYMMLALGIGSYRSALFHLITHAYSKALLFLGSGSVIHSMESIVGYSADKNQNMVLMGGLTKYIPITKTSFLLGTFSLCGIPPLACFWSKDEILNDSWLYSPIFAIIAWITAGLTAFYMFRTYLLTFEGHLNINFQNYSGNQNIFFYSICLWGKGRSKRIKQNFRLLRMNNNEKFASKKIYQRNENGKKRNGGQPFFNIISFAREKAFSYPYESENTMLFSLLVLVLFILFVGSIGIPFNEAETDILSKWLAPSITFLYERSKDSTDWYEFLKDAMFSGSLAYLGIFLASFLYNPIYSSFKNFDLINSFGITYLNRSPWDKTIKVLYAWSYNRAYIDTFYTTSFIAMIRELAKFTHFFDREGIDGITNGVGVISFFVGEGIKYLGGGRISFYLFFHFSCILIFLWGVYLAFFYQIF
;
A
#
# COMPACT_ATOMS: atom_id res chain seq x y z
N MET A 1 -33.89 -9.08 -9.16
CA MET A 1 -34.01 -10.13 -8.12
C MET A 1 -33.46 -11.46 -8.64
N GLU A 2 -34.25 -12.49 -8.99
CA GLU A 2 -33.65 -13.83 -9.24
C GLU A 2 -32.58 -13.85 -10.35
N GLN A 3 -32.84 -13.20 -11.49
CA GLN A 3 -31.86 -13.15 -12.59
C GLN A 3 -30.60 -12.33 -12.24
N THR A 4 -30.73 -11.23 -11.51
CA THR A 4 -29.58 -10.38 -11.14
C THR A 4 -28.64 -11.13 -10.20
N TYR A 5 -29.18 -11.76 -9.16
CA TYR A 5 -28.40 -12.55 -8.21
C TYR A 5 -27.76 -13.78 -8.85
N GLN A 6 -28.48 -14.50 -9.73
CA GLN A 6 -27.96 -15.70 -10.41
C GLN A 6 -26.71 -15.43 -11.27
N TYR A 7 -26.59 -14.22 -11.83
CA TYR A 7 -25.42 -13.81 -12.62
C TYR A 7 -24.35 -13.08 -11.80
N GLY A 8 -24.45 -13.07 -10.46
CA GLY A 8 -23.47 -12.42 -9.58
C GLY A 8 -22.03 -12.94 -9.73
N TRP A 9 -21.85 -14.20 -10.13
CA TRP A 9 -20.51 -14.77 -10.39
C TRP A 9 -19.74 -14.04 -11.49
N ILE A 10 -20.41 -13.32 -12.38
CA ILE A 10 -19.78 -12.66 -13.53
C ILE A 10 -18.97 -11.42 -13.11
N ILE A 11 -19.31 -10.77 -11.98
CA ILE A 11 -18.69 -9.53 -11.47
C ILE A 11 -17.15 -9.55 -11.51
N PRO A 12 -16.46 -10.50 -10.84
CA PRO A 12 -15.00 -10.53 -10.82
C PRO A 12 -14.37 -10.90 -12.17
N PHE A 13 -15.11 -11.59 -13.05
CA PHE A 13 -14.60 -12.05 -14.34
C PHE A 13 -14.79 -11.03 -15.47
N ILE A 14 -15.71 -10.06 -15.37
CA ILE A 14 -15.93 -9.04 -16.42
C ILE A 14 -14.64 -8.28 -16.81
N PRO A 15 -13.80 -7.81 -15.88
CA PRO A 15 -12.59 -7.08 -16.26
C PRO A 15 -11.42 -7.98 -16.68
N LEU A 16 -11.50 -9.30 -16.49
CA LEU A 16 -10.41 -10.27 -16.73
C LEU A 16 -10.04 -10.49 -18.21
N PRO A 17 -10.97 -10.41 -19.19
CA PRO A 17 -10.62 -10.42 -20.60
C PRO A 17 -9.63 -9.33 -21.01
N VAL A 18 -9.60 -8.19 -20.33
CA VAL A 18 -8.72 -7.07 -20.72
C VAL A 18 -7.24 -7.37 -20.53
N PRO A 19 -6.75 -7.76 -19.33
CA PRO A 19 -5.35 -8.12 -19.17
C PRO A 19 -4.97 -9.32 -20.04
N MET A 20 -5.90 -10.25 -20.32
CA MET A 20 -5.65 -11.34 -21.27
C MET A 20 -5.45 -10.82 -22.70
N LEU A 21 -6.34 -9.97 -23.20
CA LEU A 21 -6.26 -9.38 -24.54
C LEU A 21 -5.00 -8.52 -24.72
N ILE A 22 -4.72 -7.64 -23.75
CA ILE A 22 -3.52 -6.79 -23.79
C ILE A 22 -2.25 -7.66 -23.66
N GLY A 23 -2.25 -8.65 -22.76
CA GLY A 23 -1.12 -9.55 -22.53
C GLY A 23 -0.79 -10.39 -23.76
N VAL A 24 -1.79 -11.09 -24.32
CA VAL A 24 -1.64 -11.88 -25.55
C VAL A 24 -1.24 -10.98 -26.72
N GLY A 25 -1.85 -9.79 -26.83
CA GLY A 25 -1.53 -8.83 -27.88
C GLY A 25 -0.09 -8.29 -27.79
N LEU A 26 0.42 -8.01 -26.58
CA LEU A 26 1.80 -7.59 -26.36
C LEU A 26 2.81 -8.72 -26.63
N LEU A 27 2.44 -9.98 -26.39
CA LEU A 27 3.29 -11.14 -26.63
C LEU A 27 3.34 -11.54 -28.12
N LEU A 28 2.19 -11.61 -28.80
CA LEU A 28 2.08 -12.07 -30.19
C LEU A 28 2.29 -10.94 -31.21
N PHE A 29 1.75 -9.75 -30.95
CA PHE A 29 1.73 -8.63 -31.89
C PHE A 29 2.14 -7.29 -31.24
N PRO A 30 3.38 -7.17 -30.72
CA PRO A 30 3.81 -6.02 -29.91
C PRO A 30 3.78 -4.68 -30.65
N THR A 31 4.04 -4.66 -31.97
CA THR A 31 4.06 -3.42 -32.77
C THR A 31 2.65 -2.90 -33.03
N ALA A 32 1.74 -3.78 -33.45
CA ALA A 32 0.35 -3.43 -33.70
C ALA A 32 -0.35 -2.94 -32.42
N THR A 33 -0.19 -3.68 -31.32
CA THR A 33 -0.81 -3.31 -30.04
C THR A 33 -0.30 -1.97 -29.51
N LYS A 34 1.01 -1.70 -29.58
CA LYS A 34 1.55 -0.38 -29.18
C LYS A 34 1.04 0.76 -30.05
N ASN A 35 0.83 0.55 -31.34
CA ASN A 35 0.26 1.58 -32.22
C ASN A 35 -1.21 1.87 -31.86
N PHE A 36 -1.99 0.86 -31.52
CA PHE A 36 -3.39 0.99 -31.11
C PHE A 36 -3.58 1.20 -29.59
N HIS A 37 -2.57 1.72 -28.88
CA HIS A 37 -2.55 1.72 -27.42
C HIS A 37 -3.79 2.35 -26.77
N ARG A 38 -4.28 3.50 -27.26
CA ARG A 38 -5.50 4.15 -26.74
C ARG A 38 -6.77 3.34 -26.99
N LEU A 39 -6.89 2.71 -28.16
CA LEU A 39 -8.03 1.85 -28.48
C LEU A 39 -8.03 0.59 -27.59
N CYS A 40 -6.85 0.05 -27.26
CA CYS A 40 -6.72 -1.09 -26.38
C CYS A 40 -7.02 -0.77 -24.90
N THR A 41 -6.95 0.49 -24.47
CA THR A 41 -7.27 0.88 -23.08
C THR A 41 -8.73 1.24 -22.85
N LEU A 42 -9.46 1.72 -23.86
CA LEU A 42 -10.91 1.99 -23.75
C LEU A 42 -11.73 0.81 -23.19
N PRO A 43 -11.48 -0.46 -23.57
CA PRO A 43 -12.17 -1.60 -22.98
C PRO A 43 -12.02 -1.73 -21.46
N THR A 44 -10.90 -1.27 -20.86
CA THR A 44 -10.71 -1.33 -19.39
C THR A 44 -11.77 -0.50 -18.66
N VAL A 45 -12.00 0.73 -19.12
CA VAL A 45 -12.96 1.65 -18.52
C VAL A 45 -14.38 1.18 -18.78
N LEU A 46 -14.68 0.73 -20.01
CA LEU A 46 -15.99 0.18 -20.37
C LEU A 46 -16.38 -1.03 -19.52
N LEU A 47 -15.51 -2.04 -19.42
CA LEU A 47 -15.81 -3.25 -18.66
C LEU A 47 -15.94 -2.97 -17.16
N LEU A 48 -15.08 -2.10 -16.60
CA LEU A 48 -15.22 -1.70 -15.19
C LEU A 48 -16.49 -0.88 -14.93
N SER A 49 -16.93 -0.06 -15.90
CA SER A 49 -18.21 0.68 -15.80
C SER A 49 -19.44 -0.25 -15.85
N LEU A 50 -19.38 -1.34 -16.61
CA LEU A 50 -20.41 -2.38 -16.59
C LEU A 50 -20.48 -3.03 -15.20
N VAL A 51 -19.33 -3.37 -14.59
CA VAL A 51 -19.29 -3.89 -13.22
C VAL A 51 -19.88 -2.89 -12.23
N MET A 52 -19.56 -1.59 -12.38
CA MET A 52 -20.12 -0.54 -11.53
C MET A 52 -21.66 -0.55 -11.58
N ILE A 53 -22.26 -0.64 -12.77
CA ILE A 53 -23.73 -0.71 -12.93
C ILE A 53 -24.31 -1.93 -12.22
N PHE A 54 -23.68 -3.11 -12.35
CA PHE A 54 -24.10 -4.29 -11.60
C PHE A 54 -23.98 -4.08 -10.08
N SER A 55 -22.86 -3.54 -9.61
CA SER A 55 -22.64 -3.28 -8.18
C SER A 55 -23.65 -2.29 -7.60
N THR A 56 -24.04 -1.24 -8.35
CA THR A 56 -25.07 -0.29 -7.93
C THR A 56 -26.46 -0.92 -7.90
N ASN A 57 -26.76 -1.82 -8.84
CA ASN A 57 -28.02 -2.56 -8.80
C ASN A 57 -28.08 -3.47 -7.57
N PHE A 58 -27.00 -4.19 -7.26
CA PHE A 58 -26.92 -4.99 -6.04
C PHE A 58 -27.06 -4.14 -4.77
N SER A 59 -26.41 -2.99 -4.68
CA SER A 59 -26.57 -2.12 -3.49
C SER A 59 -27.99 -1.62 -3.32
N ILE A 60 -28.68 -1.26 -4.41
CA ILE A 60 -30.08 -0.81 -4.35
C ILE A 60 -30.98 -1.96 -3.88
N GLU A 61 -30.77 -3.18 -4.40
CA GLU A 61 -31.51 -4.37 -3.95
C GLU A 61 -31.23 -4.70 -2.47
N GLN A 62 -29.98 -4.57 -2.02
CA GLN A 62 -29.58 -4.75 -0.61
C GLN A 62 -30.23 -3.72 0.32
N ILE A 63 -30.27 -2.44 -0.07
CA ILE A 63 -30.91 -1.38 0.74
C ILE A 63 -32.42 -1.64 0.91
N ASN A 64 -33.08 -2.18 -0.12
CA ASN A 64 -34.53 -2.38 -0.11
C ASN A 64 -34.98 -3.67 0.60
N THR A 65 -34.23 -4.77 0.44
CA THR A 65 -34.69 -6.12 0.84
C THR A 65 -33.67 -6.93 1.64
N SER A 66 -32.43 -6.43 1.77
CA SER A 66 -31.30 -7.06 2.48
C SER A 66 -31.17 -8.59 2.32
N PRO A 67 -31.22 -9.18 1.10
CA PRO A 67 -31.12 -10.62 0.95
C PRO A 67 -29.65 -11.06 0.99
N ILE A 68 -29.29 -11.98 1.88
CA ILE A 68 -27.97 -12.62 1.85
C ILE A 68 -28.03 -13.78 0.85
N TYR A 69 -27.47 -13.56 -0.34
CA TYR A 69 -27.43 -14.58 -1.39
C TYR A 69 -26.07 -15.26 -1.45
N GLN A 70 -26.05 -16.58 -1.33
CA GLN A 70 -24.87 -17.41 -1.47
C GLN A 70 -25.16 -18.47 -2.53
N TYR A 71 -24.28 -18.57 -3.52
CA TYR A 71 -24.30 -19.65 -4.49
C TYR A 71 -22.94 -20.33 -4.48
N VAL A 72 -22.94 -21.64 -4.39
CA VAL A 72 -21.73 -22.45 -4.24
C VAL A 72 -21.75 -23.60 -5.24
N TRP A 73 -20.60 -23.82 -5.85
CA TRP A 73 -20.32 -24.94 -6.70
C TRP A 73 -19.27 -25.84 -6.02
N SER A 74 -19.64 -27.08 -5.73
CA SER A 74 -18.72 -28.05 -5.15
C SER A 74 -17.74 -28.58 -6.20
N TRP A 75 -16.44 -28.40 -5.93
CA TRP A 75 -15.36 -29.10 -6.59
C TRP A 75 -14.87 -30.22 -5.67
N THR A 76 -15.38 -31.43 -5.88
CA THR A 76 -15.00 -32.61 -5.11
C THR A 76 -13.68 -33.17 -5.63
N LEU A 77 -12.67 -33.24 -4.75
CA LEU A 77 -11.39 -33.89 -5.05
C LEU A 77 -11.43 -35.37 -4.64
N ASN A 78 -12.05 -35.66 -3.48
CA ASN A 78 -12.28 -37.00 -2.91
C ASN A 78 -13.64 -37.03 -2.19
N ASN A 79 -14.12 -38.22 -1.82
CA ASN A 79 -15.41 -38.38 -1.11
C ASN A 79 -15.45 -37.65 0.25
N ASP A 80 -14.30 -37.50 0.91
CA ASP A 80 -14.22 -36.91 2.25
C ASP A 80 -13.82 -35.43 2.23
N PHE A 81 -13.46 -34.87 1.05
CA PHE A 81 -12.97 -33.50 0.92
C PHE A 81 -13.57 -32.81 -0.30
N SER A 82 -14.54 -31.92 -0.03
CA SER A 82 -15.12 -31.01 -1.02
C SER A 82 -14.51 -29.61 -0.88
N LEU A 83 -14.05 -29.05 -2.01
CA LEU A 83 -13.72 -27.64 -2.11
C LEU A 83 -14.87 -26.90 -2.78
N GLU A 84 -15.59 -26.15 -1.98
CA GLU A 84 -16.70 -25.31 -2.35
C GLU A 84 -16.16 -24.00 -3.00
N PHE A 85 -16.56 -23.67 -4.22
CA PHE A 85 -16.26 -22.39 -4.88
C PHE A 85 -17.55 -21.66 -5.22
N GLY A 86 -17.69 -20.43 -4.74
CA GLY A 86 -18.95 -19.72 -4.88
C GLY A 86 -18.81 -18.21 -4.97
N TYR A 87 -19.94 -17.54 -4.81
CA TYR A 87 -19.97 -16.12 -4.55
C TYR A 87 -21.01 -15.82 -3.47
N LEU A 88 -20.68 -14.84 -2.63
CA LEU A 88 -21.52 -14.36 -1.56
C LEU A 88 -21.79 -12.87 -1.78
N ILE A 89 -23.08 -12.53 -1.89
CA ILE A 89 -23.57 -11.15 -1.99
C ILE A 89 -24.25 -10.82 -0.66
N ASP A 90 -23.58 -9.97 0.08
CA ASP A 90 -23.95 -9.42 1.40
C ASP A 90 -23.85 -7.87 1.35
N PRO A 91 -24.35 -7.16 2.36
CA PRO A 91 -24.12 -5.72 2.52
C PRO A 91 -22.66 -5.29 2.32
N LEU A 92 -21.72 -6.00 2.94
CA LEU A 92 -20.29 -5.66 2.93
C LEU A 92 -19.69 -5.73 1.52
N THR A 93 -20.01 -6.77 0.74
CA THR A 93 -19.59 -6.92 -0.66
C THR A 93 -20.18 -5.87 -1.55
N SER A 94 -21.45 -5.50 -1.34
CA SER A 94 -22.09 -4.45 -2.13
C SER A 94 -21.39 -3.09 -1.94
N ILE A 95 -21.04 -2.73 -0.70
CA ILE A 95 -20.28 -1.52 -0.37
C ILE A 95 -18.90 -1.56 -1.02
N MET A 96 -18.16 -2.66 -0.82
CA MET A 96 -16.80 -2.78 -1.31
C MET A 96 -16.73 -2.83 -2.84
N SER A 97 -17.65 -3.50 -3.51
CA SER A 97 -17.70 -3.57 -4.97
C SER A 97 -17.97 -2.21 -5.62
N ILE A 98 -18.85 -1.39 -5.05
CA ILE A 98 -19.04 0.00 -5.49
C ILE A 98 -17.75 0.79 -5.29
N LEU A 99 -17.15 0.70 -4.11
CA LEU A 99 -15.96 1.47 -3.78
C LEU A 99 -14.77 1.14 -4.70
N ILE A 100 -14.55 -0.15 -4.99
CA ILE A 100 -13.49 -0.61 -5.89
C ILE A 100 -13.75 -0.14 -7.32
N THR A 101 -14.99 -0.22 -7.80
CA THR A 101 -15.33 0.17 -9.18
C THR A 101 -15.31 1.69 -9.37
N THR A 102 -15.85 2.48 -8.45
CA THR A 102 -15.87 3.95 -8.55
C THR A 102 -14.47 4.53 -8.50
N VAL A 103 -13.67 4.17 -7.50
CA VAL A 103 -12.26 4.62 -7.39
C VAL A 103 -11.44 4.07 -8.56
N GLY A 104 -11.65 2.81 -8.94
CA GLY A 104 -10.98 2.19 -10.08
C GLY A 104 -11.20 2.94 -11.40
N ILE A 105 -12.44 3.32 -11.71
CA ILE A 105 -12.78 4.09 -12.91
C ILE A 105 -12.10 5.47 -12.88
N MET A 106 -12.17 6.18 -11.75
CA MET A 106 -11.52 7.49 -11.61
C MET A 106 -10.00 7.42 -11.83
N VAL A 107 -9.36 6.38 -11.27
CA VAL A 107 -7.92 6.16 -11.44
C VAL A 107 -7.58 5.77 -12.88
N LEU A 108 -8.38 4.94 -13.56
CA LEU A 108 -8.16 4.58 -14.96
C LEU A 108 -8.25 5.81 -15.88
N ILE A 109 -9.26 6.67 -15.68
CA ILE A 109 -9.41 7.92 -16.45
C ILE A 109 -8.23 8.86 -16.17
N TYR A 110 -7.83 9.01 -14.91
CA TYR A 110 -6.66 9.82 -14.54
C TYR A 110 -5.36 9.30 -15.19
N SER A 111 -5.20 7.98 -15.27
CA SER A 111 -3.96 7.35 -15.72
C SER A 111 -3.68 7.53 -17.21
N ASP A 112 -4.69 7.87 -18.02
CA ASP A 112 -4.52 8.08 -19.47
C ASP A 112 -3.49 9.18 -19.75
N ASN A 113 -3.68 10.37 -19.17
CA ASN A 113 -2.75 11.48 -19.39
C ASN A 113 -1.49 11.35 -18.52
N TYR A 114 -1.59 10.74 -17.33
CA TYR A 114 -0.43 10.56 -16.44
C TYR A 114 0.64 9.66 -17.08
N MET A 115 0.21 8.61 -17.79
CA MET A 115 1.09 7.63 -18.43
C MET A 115 1.30 7.89 -19.92
N ALA A 116 0.73 8.95 -20.50
CA ALA A 116 0.75 9.20 -21.95
C ALA A 116 2.17 9.24 -22.56
N HIS A 117 3.16 9.68 -21.77
CA HIS A 117 4.56 9.77 -22.20
C HIS A 117 5.41 8.55 -21.86
N ASP A 118 4.86 7.55 -21.15
CA ASP A 118 5.60 6.35 -20.76
C ASP A 118 5.43 5.23 -21.81
N GLN A 119 6.53 4.55 -22.14
CA GLN A 119 6.52 3.39 -23.04
C GLN A 119 5.76 2.20 -22.46
N GLY A 120 5.63 2.13 -21.13
CA GLY A 120 4.93 1.07 -20.41
C GLY A 120 3.40 1.21 -20.33
N TYR A 121 2.79 2.14 -21.07
CA TYR A 121 1.36 2.47 -21.01
C TYR A 121 0.43 1.25 -21.02
N LEU A 122 0.54 0.36 -22.01
CA LEU A 122 -0.35 -0.81 -22.09
C LEU A 122 -0.17 -1.81 -20.94
N ARG A 123 1.07 -2.01 -20.50
CA ARG A 123 1.38 -2.89 -19.36
C ARG A 123 0.75 -2.37 -18.07
N PHE A 124 0.75 -1.05 -17.90
CA PHE A 124 0.11 -0.39 -16.75
C PHE A 124 -1.38 -0.70 -16.68
N PHE A 125 -2.12 -0.49 -17.79
CA PHE A 125 -3.56 -0.76 -17.84
C PHE A 125 -3.90 -2.25 -17.68
N ALA A 126 -3.07 -3.16 -18.20
CA ALA A 126 -3.21 -4.59 -17.96
C ALA A 126 -3.06 -4.93 -16.46
N TYR A 127 -2.05 -4.38 -15.77
CA TYR A 127 -1.87 -4.64 -14.34
C TYR A 127 -2.98 -4.01 -13.48
N MET A 128 -3.46 -2.82 -13.84
CA MET A 128 -4.56 -2.16 -13.12
C MET A 128 -5.89 -2.91 -13.25
N SER A 129 -6.19 -3.42 -14.45
CA SER A 129 -7.38 -4.26 -14.67
C SER A 129 -7.25 -5.64 -14.00
N PHE A 130 -6.09 -6.27 -14.04
CA PHE A 130 -5.85 -7.52 -13.31
C PHE A 130 -5.92 -7.35 -11.78
N PHE A 131 -5.56 -6.16 -11.29
CA PHE A 131 -5.73 -5.84 -9.88
C PHE A 131 -7.19 -5.64 -9.50
N SER A 132 -7.99 -4.94 -10.31
CA SER A 132 -9.42 -4.78 -10.04
C SER A 132 -10.18 -6.11 -10.09
N THR A 133 -9.83 -7.03 -11.00
CA THR A 133 -10.42 -8.39 -11.01
C THR A 133 -10.07 -9.16 -9.75
N SER A 134 -8.80 -9.13 -9.34
CA SER A 134 -8.36 -9.84 -8.12
C SER A 134 -9.06 -9.33 -6.86
N MET A 135 -9.24 -8.01 -6.75
CA MET A 135 -9.91 -7.41 -5.60
C MET A 135 -11.43 -7.66 -5.62
N LEU A 136 -12.09 -7.57 -6.78
CA LEU A 136 -13.50 -7.92 -6.90
C LEU A 136 -13.73 -9.39 -6.54
N GLY A 137 -12.84 -10.30 -6.98
CA GLY A 137 -12.91 -11.73 -6.63
C GLY A 137 -12.72 -12.00 -5.14
N LEU A 138 -11.81 -11.25 -4.49
CA LEU A 138 -11.62 -11.30 -3.04
C LEU A 138 -12.89 -10.92 -2.29
N VAL A 139 -13.54 -9.83 -2.72
CA VAL A 139 -14.75 -9.34 -2.07
C VAL A 139 -15.92 -10.31 -2.25
N THR A 140 -16.15 -10.80 -3.46
CA THR A 140 -17.27 -11.71 -3.77
C THR A 140 -17.10 -13.13 -3.23
N SER A 141 -15.95 -13.48 -2.65
CA SER A 141 -15.65 -14.83 -2.18
C SER A 141 -16.67 -15.36 -1.16
N SER A 142 -17.04 -16.64 -1.27
CA SER A 142 -17.94 -17.30 -0.31
C SER A 142 -17.20 -18.05 0.81
N ASN A 143 -15.93 -18.39 0.60
CA ASN A 143 -15.17 -19.30 1.48
C ASN A 143 -13.78 -18.75 1.83
N LEU A 144 -13.21 -19.22 2.95
CA LEU A 144 -11.87 -18.79 3.42
C LEU A 144 -10.74 -19.09 2.42
N ILE A 145 -10.76 -20.27 1.79
CA ILE A 145 -9.76 -20.63 0.75
C ILE A 145 -9.88 -19.71 -0.46
N GLN A 146 -11.12 -19.40 -0.86
CA GLN A 146 -11.35 -18.50 -1.99
C GLN A 146 -10.84 -17.09 -1.69
N ILE A 147 -11.05 -16.59 -0.45
CA ILE A 147 -10.37 -15.37 0.00
C ILE A 147 -8.87 -15.51 -0.19
N TYR A 148 -8.25 -16.60 0.30
CA TYR A 148 -6.79 -16.78 0.22
C TYR A 148 -6.25 -16.76 -1.21
N ILE A 149 -6.92 -17.41 -2.16
CA ILE A 149 -6.52 -17.39 -3.57
C ILE A 149 -6.50 -15.95 -4.11
N PHE A 150 -7.58 -15.21 -3.93
CA PHE A 150 -7.63 -13.82 -4.38
C PHE A 150 -6.76 -12.88 -3.55
N TRP A 151 -6.50 -13.21 -2.29
CA TRP A 151 -5.60 -12.49 -1.39
C TRP A 151 -4.15 -12.50 -1.88
N GLU A 152 -3.69 -13.68 -2.30
CA GLU A 152 -2.39 -13.85 -2.93
C GLU A 152 -2.33 -13.16 -4.30
N LEU A 153 -3.40 -13.26 -5.11
CA LEU A 153 -3.47 -12.58 -6.42
C LEU A 153 -3.37 -11.05 -6.26
N VAL A 154 -4.11 -10.46 -5.32
CA VAL A 154 -3.99 -9.03 -4.97
C VAL A 154 -2.55 -8.69 -4.56
N GLY A 155 -1.89 -9.58 -3.80
CA GLY A 155 -0.48 -9.46 -3.44
C GLY A 155 0.47 -9.48 -4.65
N MET A 156 0.27 -10.41 -5.58
CA MET A 156 1.04 -10.51 -6.82
C MET A 156 0.87 -9.26 -7.69
N CYS A 157 -0.37 -8.80 -7.87
CA CYS A 157 -0.67 -7.58 -8.61
C CYS A 157 0.03 -6.36 -7.98
N SER A 158 -0.02 -6.24 -6.65
CA SER A 158 0.66 -5.14 -5.93
C SER A 158 2.17 -5.16 -6.15
N TYR A 159 2.80 -6.34 -6.19
CA TYR A 159 4.23 -6.50 -6.48
C TYR A 159 4.57 -6.00 -7.89
N LEU A 160 3.78 -6.38 -8.90
CA LEU A 160 3.97 -5.93 -10.29
C LEU A 160 3.76 -4.42 -10.46
N LEU A 161 2.79 -3.87 -9.73
CA LEU A 161 2.42 -2.46 -9.77
C LEU A 161 3.46 -1.56 -9.05
N ILE A 162 3.96 -1.95 -7.87
CA ILE A 162 5.04 -1.23 -7.17
C ILE A 162 6.34 -1.30 -7.97
N GLY A 163 6.65 -2.49 -8.52
CA GLY A 163 7.82 -2.74 -9.36
C GLY A 163 7.70 -2.26 -10.81
N PHE A 164 6.72 -1.42 -11.13
CA PHE A 164 6.42 -1.04 -12.53
C PHE A 164 7.64 -0.43 -13.25
N TRP A 165 8.39 0.44 -12.57
CA TRP A 165 9.67 0.98 -13.03
C TRP A 165 10.86 0.17 -12.48
N PHE A 166 10.89 -1.12 -12.79
CA PHE A 166 11.92 -2.08 -12.34
C PHE A 166 13.37 -1.70 -12.69
N THR A 167 13.59 -0.75 -13.61
CA THR A 167 14.94 -0.24 -13.94
C THR A 167 15.53 0.60 -12.80
N ARG A 168 14.71 1.10 -11.89
CA ARG A 168 15.16 1.83 -10.69
C ARG A 168 15.41 0.83 -9.54
N PRO A 169 16.63 0.80 -8.97
CA PRO A 169 16.95 -0.16 -7.90
C PRO A 169 16.09 0.08 -6.64
N LEU A 170 15.72 1.33 -6.35
CA LEU A 170 14.84 1.67 -5.23
C LEU A 170 13.44 1.05 -5.40
N ALA A 171 12.86 1.10 -6.60
CA ALA A 171 11.56 0.51 -6.89
C ALA A 171 11.60 -1.04 -6.83
N ALA A 172 12.69 -1.65 -7.32
CA ALA A 172 12.89 -3.10 -7.23
C ALA A 172 13.02 -3.58 -5.77
N ASN A 173 13.80 -2.88 -4.95
CA ASN A 173 13.92 -3.20 -3.52
C ASN A 173 12.59 -2.98 -2.78
N ALA A 174 11.85 -1.93 -3.13
CA ALA A 174 10.55 -1.63 -2.54
C ALA A 174 9.51 -2.71 -2.87
N CYS A 175 9.44 -3.19 -4.12
CA CYS A 175 8.49 -4.24 -4.49
C CYS A 175 8.81 -5.56 -3.79
N GLN A 176 10.09 -5.94 -3.71
CA GLN A 176 10.50 -7.16 -2.99
C GLN A 176 10.17 -7.05 -1.50
N LYS A 177 10.48 -5.91 -0.87
CA LYS A 177 10.16 -5.68 0.54
C LYS A 177 8.65 -5.83 0.78
N ALA A 178 7.82 -5.18 -0.04
CA ALA A 178 6.37 -5.27 0.07
C ALA A 178 5.84 -6.69 -0.11
N PHE A 179 6.36 -7.44 -1.08
CA PHE A 179 5.92 -8.81 -1.29
C PHE A 179 6.29 -9.72 -0.12
N VAL A 180 7.53 -9.64 0.38
CA VAL A 180 8.00 -10.48 1.49
C VAL A 180 7.25 -10.16 2.79
N THR A 181 7.06 -8.88 3.13
CA THR A 181 6.34 -8.51 4.37
C THR A 181 4.89 -8.97 4.34
N ASN A 182 4.23 -8.88 3.17
CA ASN A 182 2.86 -9.37 3.03
C ASN A 182 2.82 -10.90 3.11
N ARG A 183 3.79 -11.60 2.50
CA ARG A 183 3.86 -13.07 2.53
C ARG A 183 4.03 -13.65 3.92
N VAL A 184 4.69 -12.93 4.84
CA VAL A 184 4.76 -13.34 6.25
C VAL A 184 3.36 -13.34 6.89
N GLY A 185 2.53 -12.33 6.61
CA GLY A 185 1.14 -12.31 7.06
C GLY A 185 0.27 -13.34 6.35
N ASP A 186 0.45 -13.51 5.04
CA ASP A 186 -0.27 -14.49 4.24
C ASP A 186 -0.01 -15.93 4.75
N PHE A 187 1.23 -16.23 5.18
CA PHE A 187 1.55 -17.50 5.84
C PHE A 187 0.82 -17.68 7.17
N GLY A 188 0.72 -16.63 7.97
CA GLY A 188 -0.10 -16.64 9.20
C GLY A 188 -1.58 -16.91 8.89
N LEU A 189 -2.13 -16.24 7.88
CA LEU A 189 -3.51 -16.44 7.44
C LEU A 189 -3.76 -17.89 6.98
N LEU A 190 -2.84 -18.46 6.18
CA LEU A 190 -2.93 -19.85 5.73
C LEU A 190 -2.95 -20.83 6.91
N LEU A 191 -2.06 -20.65 7.88
CA LEU A 191 -2.04 -21.47 9.10
C LEU A 191 -3.34 -21.32 9.91
N GLY A 192 -3.89 -20.11 10.00
CA GLY A 192 -5.18 -19.85 10.64
C GLY A 192 -6.34 -20.57 9.94
N ILE A 193 -6.36 -20.56 8.60
CA ILE A 193 -7.38 -21.27 7.80
C ILE A 193 -7.30 -22.78 8.03
N PHE A 194 -6.09 -23.36 8.00
CA PHE A 194 -5.92 -24.79 8.27
C PHE A 194 -6.24 -25.16 9.71
N GLY A 195 -5.90 -24.30 10.68
CA GLY A 195 -6.24 -24.49 12.08
C GLY A 195 -7.75 -24.49 12.32
N LEU A 196 -8.49 -23.58 11.69
CA LEU A 196 -9.96 -23.58 11.77
C LEU A 196 -10.57 -24.78 11.07
N PHE A 197 -10.07 -25.15 9.88
CA PHE A 197 -10.56 -26.33 9.18
C PHE A 197 -10.36 -27.62 9.97
N TRP A 198 -9.24 -27.75 10.70
CA TRP A 198 -9.03 -28.89 11.60
C TRP A 198 -10.13 -28.99 12.67
N ILE A 199 -10.63 -27.84 13.15
CA ILE A 199 -11.65 -27.78 14.19
C ILE A 199 -13.05 -28.00 13.63
N THR A 200 -13.40 -27.36 12.51
CA THR A 200 -14.77 -27.30 11.98
C THR A 200 -15.05 -28.30 10.86
N GLY A 201 -14.04 -28.68 10.08
CA GLY A 201 -14.19 -29.50 8.87
C GLY A 201 -14.82 -28.78 7.67
N SER A 202 -15.09 -27.47 7.75
CA SER A 202 -15.68 -26.68 6.65
C SER A 202 -14.93 -25.36 6.44
N PHE A 203 -14.88 -24.90 5.19
CA PHE A 203 -14.32 -23.61 4.78
C PHE A 203 -15.36 -22.52 4.54
N GLU A 204 -16.65 -22.87 4.63
CA GLU A 204 -17.77 -21.97 4.38
C GLU A 204 -18.01 -21.01 5.55
N PHE A 205 -18.30 -19.74 5.28
CA PHE A 205 -18.50 -18.76 6.36
C PHE A 205 -19.66 -19.15 7.28
N ARG A 206 -20.80 -19.57 6.72
CA ARG A 206 -22.02 -19.88 7.52
C ARG A 206 -21.77 -21.06 8.46
N ASP A 207 -21.31 -22.19 7.93
CA ASP A 207 -21.00 -23.38 8.70
C ASP A 207 -19.92 -23.12 9.74
N LEU A 208 -18.88 -22.37 9.36
CA LEU A 208 -17.77 -22.07 10.26
C LEU A 208 -18.23 -21.21 11.43
N PHE A 209 -19.05 -20.19 11.20
CA PHE A 209 -19.58 -19.35 12.29
C PHE A 209 -20.45 -20.14 13.26
N GLU A 210 -21.33 -21.01 12.76
CA GLU A 210 -22.20 -21.85 13.59
C GLU A 210 -21.40 -22.88 14.39
N MET A 211 -20.49 -23.60 13.74
CA MET A 211 -19.69 -24.66 14.37
C MET A 211 -18.72 -24.09 15.42
N VAL A 212 -18.03 -22.98 15.13
CA VAL A 212 -17.13 -22.35 16.12
C VAL A 212 -17.93 -21.89 17.34
N ASN A 213 -19.11 -21.30 17.14
CA ASN A 213 -19.95 -20.86 18.25
C ASN A 213 -20.40 -22.04 19.13
N ASN A 214 -20.82 -23.15 18.51
CA ASN A 214 -21.22 -24.36 19.23
C ASN A 214 -20.04 -25.02 19.97
N LEU A 215 -18.86 -25.04 19.37
CA LEU A 215 -17.67 -25.67 19.95
C LEU A 215 -17.09 -24.87 21.12
N VAL A 216 -17.09 -23.54 21.01
CA VAL A 216 -16.62 -22.64 22.07
C VAL A 216 -17.62 -22.59 23.22
N SER A 217 -18.92 -22.47 22.94
CA SER A 217 -19.96 -22.46 24.00
C SER A 217 -20.01 -23.76 24.81
N ASN A 218 -19.79 -24.91 24.17
CA ASN A 218 -19.73 -26.21 24.83
C ASN A 218 -18.35 -26.54 25.44
N ASN A 219 -17.35 -25.65 25.33
CA ASN A 219 -15.96 -25.86 25.77
C ASN A 219 -15.33 -27.18 25.27
N GLN A 220 -15.69 -27.64 24.08
CA GLN A 220 -15.18 -28.89 23.50
C GLN A 220 -13.75 -28.75 22.95
N VAL A 221 -13.35 -27.52 22.62
CA VAL A 221 -12.04 -27.20 22.05
C VAL A 221 -11.23 -26.36 23.03
N ASN A 222 -9.91 -26.56 23.06
CA ASN A 222 -9.02 -25.76 23.89
C ASN A 222 -9.05 -24.28 23.46
N SER A 223 -9.44 -23.39 24.38
CA SER A 223 -9.54 -21.94 24.14
C SER A 223 -8.22 -21.32 23.67
N ILE A 224 -7.08 -21.83 24.16
CA ILE A 224 -5.74 -21.35 23.76
C ILE A 224 -5.47 -21.67 22.29
N PHE A 225 -5.92 -22.83 21.81
CA PHE A 225 -5.72 -23.21 20.42
C PHE A 225 -6.61 -22.37 19.49
N VAL A 226 -7.87 -22.15 19.86
CA VAL A 226 -8.80 -21.32 19.09
C VAL A 226 -8.33 -19.86 19.02
N THR A 227 -7.84 -19.31 20.13
CA THR A 227 -7.25 -17.96 20.17
C THR A 227 -5.99 -17.87 19.31
N LEU A 228 -5.11 -18.87 19.31
CA LEU A 228 -3.96 -18.93 18.40
C LEU A 228 -4.39 -18.90 16.93
N CYS A 229 -5.39 -19.71 16.54
CA CYS A 229 -5.94 -19.73 15.18
C CYS A 229 -6.49 -18.35 14.77
N ALA A 230 -7.19 -17.67 15.68
CA ALA A 230 -7.72 -16.33 15.43
C ALA A 230 -6.61 -15.26 15.30
N VAL A 231 -5.58 -15.32 16.14
CA VAL A 231 -4.40 -14.42 16.02
C VAL A 231 -3.67 -14.64 14.70
N LEU A 232 -3.54 -15.90 14.26
CA LEU A 232 -2.92 -16.27 12.98
C LEU A 232 -3.74 -15.76 11.78
N LEU A 233 -5.06 -15.89 11.81
CA LEU A 233 -5.94 -15.26 10.81
C LEU A 233 -5.77 -13.74 10.79
N PHE A 234 -5.73 -13.11 11.97
CA PHE A 234 -5.56 -11.68 12.09
C PHE A 234 -4.18 -11.20 11.58
N ALA A 235 -3.13 -12.03 11.68
CA ALA A 235 -1.80 -11.70 11.15
C ALA A 235 -1.82 -11.41 9.63
N GLY A 236 -2.72 -12.06 8.86
CA GLY A 236 -2.96 -11.71 7.46
C GLY A 236 -3.46 -10.28 7.30
N ALA A 237 -4.51 -9.91 8.05
CA ALA A 237 -5.06 -8.57 8.03
C ALA A 237 -4.03 -7.50 8.45
N VAL A 238 -3.22 -7.79 9.46
CA VAL A 238 -2.14 -6.91 9.96
C VAL A 238 -1.16 -6.57 8.83
N ALA A 239 -0.75 -7.56 8.03
CA ALA A 239 0.21 -7.33 6.95
C ALA A 239 -0.36 -6.45 5.82
N LYS A 240 -1.54 -6.80 5.28
CA LYS A 240 -2.14 -6.07 4.16
C LYS A 240 -2.62 -4.66 4.52
N SER A 241 -3.14 -4.48 5.73
CA SER A 241 -3.56 -3.14 6.20
C SER A 241 -2.41 -2.33 6.83
N ALA A 242 -1.17 -2.81 6.74
CA ALA A 242 0.04 -2.15 7.23
C ALA A 242 -0.08 -1.73 8.71
N GLN A 243 -0.58 -2.65 9.54
CA GLN A 243 -0.65 -2.48 10.98
C GLN A 243 0.71 -2.83 11.60
N PHE A 244 0.89 -2.46 12.86
CA PHE A 244 2.04 -2.84 13.65
C PHE A 244 1.93 -4.34 13.91
N PRO A 245 3.00 -5.12 13.67
CA PRO A 245 4.36 -4.68 13.34
C PRO A 245 4.66 -4.55 11.83
N LEU A 246 3.89 -5.18 10.94
CA LEU A 246 4.17 -5.34 9.50
C LEU A 246 3.83 -4.14 8.60
N HIS A 247 4.15 -2.92 9.01
CA HIS A 247 3.81 -1.67 8.30
C HIS A 247 4.90 -1.11 7.38
N VAL A 248 6.13 -1.64 7.47
CA VAL A 248 7.35 -1.07 6.86
C VAL A 248 7.29 -0.94 5.34
N TRP A 249 6.47 -1.75 4.68
CA TRP A 249 6.37 -1.73 3.22
C TRP A 249 5.57 -0.56 2.66
N LEU A 250 4.63 -0.01 3.43
CA LEU A 250 3.66 0.98 2.95
C LEU A 250 4.33 2.29 2.47
N PRO A 251 5.32 2.87 3.18
CA PRO A 251 5.98 4.10 2.73
C PRO A 251 6.87 3.87 1.50
N ASP A 252 7.44 2.68 1.34
CA ASP A 252 8.30 2.34 0.20
C ASP A 252 7.48 1.98 -1.05
N ALA A 253 6.22 1.54 -0.89
CA ALA A 253 5.28 1.35 -2.00
C ALA A 253 5.04 2.66 -2.79
N MET A 254 5.36 3.82 -2.21
CA MET A 254 5.29 5.13 -2.86
C MET A 254 6.31 5.32 -3.99
N GLU A 255 7.26 4.42 -4.20
CA GLU A 255 8.16 4.45 -5.36
C GLU A 255 7.41 4.17 -6.68
N GLY A 256 6.25 3.52 -6.61
CA GLY A 256 5.36 3.31 -7.74
C GLY A 256 4.76 4.61 -8.30
N PRO A 257 4.20 4.56 -9.53
CA PRO A 257 3.47 5.69 -10.10
C PRO A 257 2.27 6.07 -9.24
N THR A 258 1.92 7.36 -9.24
CA THR A 258 0.91 7.93 -8.34
C THR A 258 -0.50 7.34 -8.51
N PRO A 259 -1.01 6.98 -9.71
CA PRO A 259 -2.36 6.42 -9.81
C PRO A 259 -2.47 5.05 -9.12
N ILE A 260 -1.37 4.29 -9.08
CA ILE A 260 -1.30 3.02 -8.34
C ILE A 260 -1.44 3.28 -6.84
N SER A 261 -0.72 4.27 -6.31
CA SER A 261 -0.83 4.61 -4.89
C SER A 261 -2.27 5.03 -4.51
N ALA A 262 -2.97 5.76 -5.37
CA ALA A 262 -4.38 6.07 -5.14
C ALA A 262 -5.22 4.78 -5.02
N LEU A 263 -5.07 3.83 -5.95
CA LEU A 263 -5.86 2.60 -5.94
C LEU A 263 -5.53 1.67 -4.75
N ILE A 264 -4.24 1.44 -4.48
CA ILE A 264 -3.75 0.54 -3.41
C ILE A 264 -4.17 1.04 -2.02
N HIS A 265 -4.03 2.34 -1.75
CA HIS A 265 -4.23 2.90 -0.42
C HIS A 265 -5.64 3.40 -0.14
N ALA A 266 -6.43 3.72 -1.16
CA ALA A 266 -7.81 4.16 -0.97
C ALA A 266 -8.77 2.97 -0.87
N ALA A 267 -8.70 2.03 -1.81
CA ALA A 267 -9.85 1.16 -2.10
C ALA A 267 -9.60 -0.35 -1.99
N THR A 268 -8.36 -0.80 -2.13
CA THR A 268 -8.10 -2.20 -2.50
C THR A 268 -7.25 -2.95 -1.48
N MET A 269 -5.93 -3.04 -1.70
CA MET A 269 -5.01 -3.91 -0.94
C MET A 269 -5.08 -3.65 0.56
N VAL A 270 -5.10 -2.38 0.93
CA VAL A 270 -5.08 -1.98 2.32
C VAL A 270 -6.46 -2.15 2.97
N ALA A 271 -7.53 -1.92 2.21
CA ALA A 271 -8.90 -2.17 2.63
C ALA A 271 -9.21 -3.68 2.75
N ALA A 272 -8.50 -4.55 2.02
CA ALA A 272 -8.66 -6.01 2.11
C ALA A 272 -8.42 -6.55 3.53
N GLY A 273 -7.45 -5.97 4.26
CA GLY A 273 -7.22 -6.29 5.68
C GLY A 273 -8.43 -6.00 6.56
N ILE A 274 -9.02 -4.82 6.42
CA ILE A 274 -10.20 -4.40 7.17
C ILE A 274 -11.42 -5.21 6.76
N PHE A 275 -11.59 -5.47 5.46
CA PHE A 275 -12.65 -6.31 4.92
C PHE A 275 -12.61 -7.73 5.49
N LEU A 276 -11.44 -8.36 5.56
CA LEU A 276 -11.29 -9.68 6.15
C LEU A 276 -11.74 -9.69 7.61
N VAL A 277 -11.31 -8.69 8.39
CA VAL A 277 -11.66 -8.61 9.81
C VAL A 277 -13.15 -8.35 9.99
N ALA A 278 -13.72 -7.44 9.19
CA ALA A 278 -15.15 -7.15 9.18
C ALA A 278 -15.98 -8.40 8.84
N ARG A 279 -15.51 -9.22 7.89
CA ARG A 279 -16.18 -10.47 7.50
C ARG A 279 -16.07 -11.57 8.55
N LEU A 280 -14.93 -11.68 9.22
CA LEU A 280 -14.67 -12.68 10.27
C LEU A 280 -15.07 -12.18 11.67
N LEU A 281 -15.69 -11.01 11.77
CA LEU A 281 -16.13 -10.42 13.03
C LEU A 281 -17.03 -11.36 13.86
N PRO A 282 -17.97 -12.14 13.27
CA PRO A 282 -18.74 -13.15 14.02
C PRO A 282 -17.86 -14.17 14.76
N ILE A 283 -16.72 -14.56 14.19
CA ILE A 283 -15.76 -15.49 14.83
C ILE A 283 -15.04 -14.77 15.96
N PHE A 284 -14.55 -13.55 15.70
CA PHE A 284 -13.74 -12.81 16.66
C PHE A 284 -14.50 -12.41 17.92
N ILE A 285 -15.82 -12.23 17.84
CA ILE A 285 -16.65 -11.97 19.03
C ILE A 285 -16.69 -13.18 19.97
N VAL A 286 -16.86 -14.37 19.41
CA VAL A 286 -17.05 -15.60 20.20
C VAL A 286 -15.77 -15.99 20.93
N ILE A 287 -14.61 -15.66 20.35
CA ILE A 287 -13.31 -16.02 20.87
C ILE A 287 -12.86 -14.99 21.92
N PRO A 288 -12.49 -15.42 23.14
CA PRO A 288 -12.05 -14.49 24.18
C PRO A 288 -10.74 -13.77 23.80
N TYR A 289 -10.56 -12.55 24.30
CA TYR A 289 -9.35 -11.70 24.19
C TYR A 289 -8.93 -11.22 22.79
N ILE A 290 -9.46 -11.77 21.70
CA ILE A 290 -9.01 -11.39 20.34
C ILE A 290 -9.46 -9.97 19.95
N MET A 291 -10.65 -9.55 20.37
CA MET A 291 -11.18 -8.20 20.11
C MET A 291 -10.31 -7.13 20.78
N ASP A 292 -9.90 -7.39 22.03
CA ASP A 292 -8.98 -6.51 22.78
C ASP A 292 -7.58 -6.47 22.14
N PHE A 293 -7.11 -7.60 21.60
CA PHE A 293 -5.85 -7.66 20.88
C PHE A 293 -5.89 -6.85 19.57
N ILE A 294 -7.01 -6.94 18.84
CA ILE A 294 -7.28 -6.14 17.64
C ILE A 294 -7.28 -4.65 17.97
N SER A 295 -8.01 -4.23 19.01
CA SER A 295 -8.10 -2.81 19.41
C SER A 295 -6.75 -2.26 19.87
N LEU A 296 -5.97 -3.05 20.62
CA LEU A 296 -4.61 -2.70 21.04
C LEU A 296 -3.67 -2.47 19.85
N ILE A 297 -3.70 -3.35 18.85
CA ILE A 297 -2.89 -3.17 17.63
C ILE A 297 -3.34 -1.93 16.86
N GLY A 298 -4.65 -1.69 16.75
CA GLY A 298 -5.20 -0.48 16.13
C GLY A 298 -4.71 0.81 16.80
N ILE A 299 -4.63 0.85 18.13
CA ILE A 299 -4.19 2.06 18.84
C ILE A 299 -2.71 2.35 18.65
N ILE A 300 -1.90 1.30 18.73
CA ILE A 300 -0.46 1.41 18.49
C ILE A 300 -0.22 1.97 17.08
N THR A 301 -1.01 1.55 16.09
CA THR A 301 -0.84 2.00 14.70
C THR A 301 -1.34 3.41 14.45
N ILE A 302 -2.42 3.83 15.09
CA ILE A 302 -2.88 5.23 15.04
C ILE A 302 -1.74 6.15 15.51
N LEU A 303 -1.15 5.85 16.67
CA LEU A 303 -0.07 6.65 17.25
C LEU A 303 1.21 6.62 16.40
N LEU A 304 1.65 5.43 15.96
CA LEU A 304 2.84 5.29 15.13
C LEU A 304 2.67 6.01 13.78
N GLY A 305 1.56 5.81 13.08
CA GLY A 305 1.30 6.47 11.80
C GLY A 305 1.30 8.00 11.92
N ALA A 306 0.64 8.54 12.94
CA ALA A 306 0.58 9.99 13.16
C ALA A 306 1.94 10.61 13.47
N THR A 307 2.73 9.99 14.36
CA THR A 307 4.07 10.50 14.72
C THR A 307 5.07 10.40 13.58
N LEU A 308 5.01 9.34 12.78
CA LEU A 308 5.90 9.15 11.62
C LEU A 308 5.61 10.13 10.48
N ALA A 309 4.38 10.61 10.32
CA ALA A 309 4.02 11.59 9.29
C ALA A 309 4.58 13.00 9.55
N LEU A 310 4.86 13.38 10.81
CA LEU A 310 5.19 14.75 11.22
C LEU A 310 6.44 15.34 10.59
N ALA A 311 7.48 14.55 10.34
CA ALA A 311 8.77 15.03 9.81
C ALA A 311 9.05 14.59 8.37
N GLN A 312 8.09 13.94 7.70
CA GLN A 312 8.29 13.49 6.32
C GLN A 312 8.46 14.66 5.36
N LYS A 313 9.34 14.47 4.37
CA LYS A 313 9.64 15.43 3.31
C LYS A 313 8.91 15.10 1.99
N ASP A 314 8.65 13.82 1.73
CA ASP A 314 7.99 13.39 0.51
C ASP A 314 6.47 13.45 0.66
N ILE A 315 5.80 14.12 -0.29
CA ILE A 315 4.33 14.30 -0.26
C ILE A 315 3.60 12.96 -0.21
N LYS A 316 4.01 12.00 -1.05
CA LYS A 316 3.42 10.65 -1.12
C LYS A 316 3.64 9.84 0.16
N ARG A 317 4.85 9.88 0.74
CA ARG A 317 5.15 9.15 1.98
C ARG A 317 4.41 9.73 3.18
N GLY A 318 4.26 11.06 3.24
CA GLY A 318 3.40 11.72 4.22
C GLY A 318 1.95 11.22 4.11
N LEU A 319 1.42 11.12 2.89
CA LEU A 319 0.09 10.56 2.64
C LEU A 319 0.00 9.07 3.00
N ALA A 320 1.05 8.26 2.79
CA ALA A 320 1.08 6.85 3.18
C ALA A 320 1.03 6.66 4.71
N TYR A 321 1.80 7.41 5.50
CA TYR A 321 1.70 7.32 6.96
C TYR A 321 0.34 7.79 7.47
N SER A 322 -0.27 8.75 6.78
CA SER A 322 -1.62 9.18 7.09
C SER A 322 -2.70 8.18 6.68
N THR A 323 -2.43 7.16 5.86
CA THR A 323 -3.37 6.06 5.64
C THR A 323 -3.18 5.02 6.74
N MET A 324 -1.93 4.69 7.09
CA MET A 324 -1.61 3.83 8.24
C MET A 324 -2.37 4.25 9.50
N SER A 325 -2.38 5.54 9.84
CA SER A 325 -3.13 6.03 11.01
C SER A 325 -4.64 5.87 10.90
N GLN A 326 -5.22 6.13 9.72
CA GLN A 326 -6.68 6.04 9.48
C GLN A 326 -7.19 4.59 9.46
N LEU A 327 -6.38 3.66 8.96
CA LEU A 327 -6.67 2.23 9.05
C LEU A 327 -6.54 1.73 10.47
N GLY A 328 -5.65 2.33 11.27
CA GLY A 328 -5.60 2.12 12.70
C GLY A 328 -6.93 2.50 13.37
N TYR A 329 -7.55 3.64 13.00
CA TYR A 329 -8.87 4.03 13.49
C TYR A 329 -9.95 3.01 13.11
N MET A 330 -9.93 2.52 11.88
CA MET A 330 -10.88 1.47 11.44
C MET A 330 -10.66 0.15 12.18
N MET A 331 -9.40 -0.23 12.42
CA MET A 331 -9.05 -1.45 13.16
C MET A 331 -9.45 -1.36 14.63
N LEU A 332 -9.26 -0.19 15.25
CA LEU A 332 -9.71 0.14 16.59
C LEU A 332 -11.24 0.02 16.69
N ALA A 333 -11.98 0.59 15.74
CA ALA A 333 -13.43 0.53 15.70
C ALA A 333 -13.95 -0.92 15.59
N LEU A 334 -13.34 -1.73 14.72
CA LEU A 334 -13.65 -3.16 14.62
C LEU A 334 -13.32 -3.91 15.91
N GLY A 335 -12.20 -3.60 16.58
CA GLY A 335 -11.81 -4.23 17.85
C GLY A 335 -12.70 -3.89 19.03
N ILE A 336 -13.33 -2.72 19.01
CA ILE A 336 -14.33 -2.32 20.01
C ILE A 336 -15.70 -2.97 19.73
N GLY A 337 -15.91 -3.51 18.52
CA GLY A 337 -17.19 -4.07 18.08
C GLY A 337 -18.13 -3.05 17.44
N SER A 338 -17.62 -1.88 17.03
CA SER A 338 -18.37 -0.89 16.24
C SER A 338 -18.18 -1.14 14.74
N TYR A 339 -18.91 -2.13 14.23
CA TYR A 339 -18.86 -2.53 12.82
C TYR A 339 -19.32 -1.41 11.87
N ARG A 340 -20.40 -0.71 12.24
CA ARG A 340 -20.99 0.38 11.43
C ARG A 340 -20.01 1.53 11.21
N SER A 341 -19.42 2.05 12.29
CA SER A 341 -18.52 3.21 12.22
C SER A 341 -17.26 2.89 11.42
N ALA A 342 -16.70 1.68 11.58
CA ALA A 342 -15.53 1.23 10.84
C ALA A 342 -15.76 1.21 9.33
N LEU A 343 -16.88 0.65 8.87
CA LEU A 343 -17.21 0.59 7.44
C LEU A 343 -17.58 1.96 6.88
N PHE A 344 -18.30 2.78 7.65
CA PHE A 344 -18.59 4.14 7.24
C PHE A 344 -17.30 4.96 7.08
N HIS A 345 -16.36 4.80 8.00
CA HIS A 345 -15.05 5.43 7.88
C HIS A 345 -14.28 4.90 6.68
N LEU A 346 -14.35 3.60 6.38
CA LEU A 346 -13.72 3.02 5.19
C LEU A 346 -14.22 3.65 3.89
N ILE A 347 -15.53 3.87 3.74
CA ILE A 347 -16.10 4.53 2.55
C ILE A 347 -15.62 5.98 2.43
N THR A 348 -15.76 6.76 3.51
CA THR A 348 -15.40 8.19 3.53
C THR A 348 -13.89 8.41 3.35
N HIS A 349 -13.07 7.54 3.96
CA HIS A 349 -11.62 7.50 3.83
C HIS A 349 -11.18 7.17 2.39
N ALA A 350 -11.81 6.21 1.73
CA ALA A 350 -11.43 5.82 0.37
C ALA A 350 -11.53 7.00 -0.61
N TYR A 351 -12.67 7.71 -0.63
CA TYR A 351 -12.85 8.86 -1.53
C TYR A 351 -11.90 10.02 -1.19
N SER A 352 -11.71 10.33 0.10
CA SER A 352 -10.79 11.39 0.53
C SER A 352 -9.33 11.08 0.20
N LYS A 353 -8.88 9.83 0.39
CA LYS A 353 -7.53 9.40 0.00
C LYS A 353 -7.31 9.32 -1.48
N ALA A 354 -8.28 8.80 -2.24
CA ALA A 354 -8.20 8.78 -3.69
C ALA A 354 -7.99 10.22 -4.21
N LEU A 355 -8.74 11.19 -3.69
CA LEU A 355 -8.57 12.59 -4.06
C LEU A 355 -7.19 13.14 -3.70
N LEU A 356 -6.69 12.86 -2.50
CA LEU A 356 -5.39 13.35 -2.04
C LEU A 356 -4.22 12.73 -2.80
N PHE A 357 -4.25 11.43 -3.10
CA PHE A 357 -3.19 10.78 -3.88
C PHE A 357 -3.19 11.25 -5.34
N LEU A 358 -4.36 11.34 -5.98
CA LEU A 358 -4.45 11.87 -7.35
C LEU A 358 -4.10 13.36 -7.42
N GLY A 359 -4.49 14.14 -6.41
CA GLY A 359 -4.11 15.55 -6.27
C GLY A 359 -2.60 15.72 -6.01
N SER A 360 -1.98 14.84 -5.24
CA SER A 360 -0.51 14.82 -5.11
C SER A 360 0.16 14.43 -6.44
N GLY A 361 -0.48 13.56 -7.24
CA GLY A 361 -0.01 13.17 -8.55
C GLY A 361 0.01 14.33 -9.55
N SER A 362 -1.02 15.19 -9.54
CA SER A 362 -1.07 16.37 -10.41
C SER A 362 -0.03 17.41 -9.99
N VAL A 363 0.19 17.58 -8.68
CA VAL A 363 1.29 18.39 -8.14
C VAL A 363 2.64 17.87 -8.64
N ILE A 364 2.89 16.56 -8.50
CA ILE A 364 4.14 15.93 -8.97
C ILE A 364 4.33 16.11 -10.47
N HIS A 365 3.27 15.90 -11.25
CA HIS A 365 3.32 16.06 -12.71
C HIS A 365 3.60 17.52 -13.13
N SER A 366 3.00 18.51 -12.45
CA SER A 366 3.32 19.92 -12.69
C SER A 366 4.78 20.25 -12.34
N MET A 367 5.31 19.63 -11.27
CA MET A 367 6.69 19.85 -10.81
C MET A 367 7.73 19.16 -11.71
N GLU A 368 7.37 18.07 -12.38
CA GLU A 368 8.23 17.34 -13.33
C GLU A 368 8.77 18.27 -14.43
N SER A 369 7.94 19.20 -14.90
CA SER A 369 8.32 20.18 -15.93
C SER A 369 9.46 21.13 -15.52
N ILE A 370 9.66 21.34 -14.21
CA ILE A 370 10.65 22.29 -13.69
C ILE A 370 11.86 21.57 -13.09
N VAL A 371 11.63 20.53 -12.29
CA VAL A 371 12.66 19.89 -11.45
C VAL A 371 13.30 18.67 -12.12
N GLY A 372 12.68 18.14 -13.19
CA GLY A 372 13.10 16.92 -13.89
C GLY A 372 12.26 15.72 -13.48
N TYR A 373 12.68 14.47 -13.76
CA TYR A 373 11.88 13.25 -13.50
C TYR A 373 12.35 12.42 -12.27
N SER A 374 13.21 13.00 -11.43
CA SER A 374 13.74 12.31 -10.24
C SER A 374 12.73 12.33 -9.09
N ALA A 375 12.38 11.14 -8.58
CA ALA A 375 11.44 10.98 -7.46
C ALA A 375 11.83 11.83 -6.23
N ASP A 376 13.09 11.75 -5.81
CA ASP A 376 13.62 12.46 -4.63
C ASP A 376 13.49 13.99 -4.69
N LYS A 377 13.35 14.56 -5.90
CA LYS A 377 13.21 16.00 -6.07
C LYS A 377 11.76 16.41 -6.30
N ASN A 378 11.06 15.74 -7.21
CA ASN A 378 9.70 16.15 -7.58
C ASN A 378 8.67 15.87 -6.48
N GLN A 379 8.93 14.90 -5.61
CA GLN A 379 8.03 14.53 -4.53
C GLN A 379 8.35 15.29 -3.23
N ASN A 380 9.48 16.00 -3.18
CA ASN A 380 9.97 16.64 -1.96
C ASN A 380 9.29 18.00 -1.75
N MET A 381 8.50 18.10 -0.67
CA MET A 381 7.74 19.28 -0.29
C MET A 381 8.63 20.51 -0.03
N VAL A 382 9.91 20.32 0.32
CA VAL A 382 10.85 21.44 0.55
C VAL A 382 11.09 22.26 -0.72
N LEU A 383 11.05 21.61 -1.88
CA LEU A 383 11.24 22.26 -3.18
C LEU A 383 9.94 22.84 -3.75
N MET A 384 8.80 22.42 -3.19
CA MET A 384 7.48 22.94 -3.51
C MET A 384 7.25 24.28 -2.79
N GLY A 385 6.00 24.77 -2.82
CA GLY A 385 5.59 26.05 -2.24
C GLY A 385 5.14 27.04 -3.31
N GLY A 386 4.18 27.89 -2.97
CA GLY A 386 3.67 28.93 -3.87
C GLY A 386 2.92 28.42 -5.12
N LEU A 387 2.53 27.15 -5.14
CA LEU A 387 1.77 26.54 -6.25
C LEU A 387 0.33 27.05 -6.35
N THR A 388 -0.18 27.75 -5.32
CA THR A 388 -1.53 28.33 -5.30
C THR A 388 -1.91 29.14 -6.56
N LYS A 389 -0.97 29.88 -7.15
CA LYS A 389 -1.22 30.74 -8.32
C LYS A 389 -1.28 29.98 -9.63
N TYR A 390 -0.66 28.81 -9.68
CA TYR A 390 -0.38 28.08 -10.92
C TYR A 390 -1.33 26.91 -11.14
N ILE A 391 -1.74 26.26 -10.04
CA ILE A 391 -2.58 25.06 -10.08
C ILE A 391 -3.81 25.21 -9.15
N PRO A 392 -4.70 26.19 -9.39
CA PRO A 392 -5.83 26.51 -8.52
C PRO A 392 -6.84 25.37 -8.33
N ILE A 393 -7.09 24.54 -9.36
CA ILE A 393 -8.12 23.48 -9.27
C ILE A 393 -7.61 22.33 -8.42
N THR A 394 -6.36 21.94 -8.61
CA THR A 394 -5.74 20.91 -7.78
C THR A 394 -5.50 21.38 -6.36
N LYS A 395 -5.23 22.68 -6.15
CA LYS A 395 -5.19 23.29 -4.80
C LYS A 395 -6.51 23.12 -4.07
N THR A 396 -7.64 23.51 -4.68
CA THR A 396 -8.95 23.44 -4.02
C THR A 396 -9.38 22.01 -3.77
N SER A 397 -9.14 21.11 -4.71
CA SER A 397 -9.46 19.69 -4.55
C SER A 397 -8.61 19.04 -3.46
N PHE A 398 -7.30 19.28 -3.43
CA PHE A 398 -6.43 18.79 -2.36
C PHE A 398 -6.84 19.37 -1.00
N LEU A 399 -7.16 20.66 -0.92
CA LEU A 399 -7.65 21.30 0.32
C LEU A 399 -8.92 20.62 0.83
N LEU A 400 -9.94 20.40 -0.02
CA LEU A 400 -11.18 19.72 0.37
C LEU A 400 -10.90 18.28 0.86
N GLY A 401 -9.98 17.57 0.20
CA GLY A 401 -9.50 16.27 0.67
C GLY A 401 -8.85 16.35 2.06
N THR A 402 -8.00 17.36 2.31
CA THR A 402 -7.36 17.54 3.62
C THR A 402 -8.37 17.84 4.72
N PHE A 403 -9.31 18.76 4.48
CA PHE A 403 -10.37 19.09 5.44
C PHE A 403 -11.28 17.90 5.74
N SER A 404 -11.56 17.06 4.74
CA SER A 404 -12.32 15.83 4.94
C SER A 404 -11.59 14.91 5.92
N LEU A 405 -10.30 14.60 5.70
CA LEU A 405 -9.52 13.76 6.61
C LEU A 405 -9.30 14.35 8.01
N CYS A 406 -9.20 15.68 8.12
CA CYS A 406 -9.11 16.36 9.40
C CYS A 406 -10.39 16.18 10.25
N GLY A 407 -11.52 15.86 9.62
CA GLY A 407 -12.82 15.75 10.27
C GLY A 407 -13.45 17.11 10.52
N ILE A 408 -13.41 18.02 9.54
CA ILE A 408 -14.07 19.33 9.66
C ILE A 408 -15.52 19.23 9.16
N PRO A 409 -16.53 19.66 9.95
CA PRO A 409 -17.91 19.72 9.46
C PRO A 409 -18.03 20.76 8.32
N PRO A 410 -18.73 20.47 7.20
CA PRO A 410 -19.69 19.37 6.96
C PRO A 410 -19.15 18.16 6.17
N LEU A 411 -17.82 17.99 6.04
CA LEU A 411 -17.24 17.01 5.12
C LEU A 411 -17.37 15.56 5.60
N ALA A 412 -17.27 14.61 4.67
CA ALA A 412 -17.63 13.20 4.90
C ALA A 412 -16.95 12.52 6.10
N CYS A 413 -15.63 12.66 6.30
CA CYS A 413 -14.98 11.92 7.39
C CYS A 413 -15.23 12.50 8.79
N PHE A 414 -15.89 13.67 8.92
CA PHE A 414 -16.32 14.19 10.23
C PHE A 414 -17.29 13.20 10.88
N TRP A 415 -18.36 12.85 10.16
CA TRP A 415 -19.42 11.96 10.64
C TRP A 415 -18.89 10.59 11.07
N SER A 416 -17.98 10.01 10.28
CA SER A 416 -17.46 8.67 10.57
C SER A 416 -16.39 8.66 11.66
N LYS A 417 -15.53 9.67 11.72
CA LYS A 417 -14.44 9.72 12.71
C LYS A 417 -14.96 10.07 14.10
N ASP A 418 -15.95 10.95 14.19
CA ASP A 418 -16.55 11.35 15.46
C ASP A 418 -17.26 10.16 16.14
N GLU A 419 -17.99 9.34 15.37
CA GLU A 419 -18.59 8.08 15.85
C GLU A 419 -17.52 7.13 16.45
N ILE A 420 -16.40 6.91 15.76
CA ILE A 420 -15.31 6.04 16.26
C ILE A 420 -14.72 6.59 17.57
N LEU A 421 -14.55 7.91 17.65
CA LEU A 421 -14.01 8.56 18.84
C LEU A 421 -14.96 8.44 20.03
N ASN A 422 -16.26 8.62 19.81
CA ASN A 422 -17.26 8.44 20.87
C ASN A 422 -17.33 6.98 21.35
N ASP A 423 -17.37 6.02 20.42
CA ASP A 423 -17.37 4.59 20.74
C ASP A 423 -16.11 4.17 21.51
N SER A 424 -14.97 4.79 21.21
CA SER A 424 -13.73 4.56 21.95
C SER A 424 -13.79 5.05 23.39
N TRP A 425 -14.50 6.14 23.65
CA TRP A 425 -14.70 6.69 25.00
C TRP A 425 -15.55 5.75 25.85
N LEU A 426 -16.59 5.15 25.25
CA LEU A 426 -17.43 4.15 25.90
C LEU A 426 -16.68 2.86 26.23
N TYR A 427 -15.75 2.44 25.37
CA TYR A 427 -14.97 1.23 25.60
C TYR A 427 -13.86 1.42 26.65
N SER A 428 -12.96 2.40 26.48
CA SER A 428 -12.00 2.76 27.52
C SER A 428 -11.46 4.19 27.38
N PRO A 429 -11.34 4.94 28.49
CA PRO A 429 -10.93 6.34 28.44
C PRO A 429 -9.49 6.51 27.96
N ILE A 430 -8.60 5.56 28.23
CA ILE A 430 -7.19 5.62 27.80
C ILE A 430 -7.11 5.55 26.27
N PHE A 431 -7.86 4.63 25.66
CA PHE A 431 -7.88 4.45 24.22
C PHE A 431 -8.44 5.68 23.52
N ALA A 432 -9.50 6.26 24.09
CA ALA A 432 -10.12 7.48 23.59
C ALA A 432 -9.19 8.70 23.68
N ILE A 433 -8.49 8.90 24.80
CA ILE A 433 -7.53 10.01 24.96
C ILE A 433 -6.44 9.94 23.89
N ILE A 434 -5.89 8.74 23.64
CA ILE A 434 -4.89 8.54 22.59
C ILE A 434 -5.49 8.87 21.21
N ALA A 435 -6.68 8.32 20.92
CA ALA A 435 -7.38 8.54 19.66
C ALA A 435 -7.74 10.02 19.40
N TRP A 436 -8.06 10.79 20.45
CA TRP A 436 -8.30 12.23 20.38
C TRP A 436 -7.03 13.04 20.12
N ILE A 437 -5.93 12.75 20.83
CA ILE A 437 -4.64 13.41 20.60
C ILE A 437 -4.17 13.17 19.16
N THR A 438 -4.30 11.93 18.68
CA THR A 438 -3.92 11.59 17.31
C THR A 438 -4.83 12.24 16.28
N ALA A 439 -6.10 12.52 16.60
CA ALA A 439 -6.99 13.27 15.71
C ALA A 439 -6.47 14.71 15.51
N GLY A 440 -6.04 15.37 16.57
CA GLY A 440 -5.34 16.66 16.48
C GLY A 440 -4.04 16.60 15.68
N LEU A 441 -3.23 15.55 15.89
CA LEU A 441 -2.01 15.31 15.09
C LEU A 441 -2.31 15.07 13.61
N THR A 442 -3.42 14.37 13.29
CA THR A 442 -3.85 14.17 11.90
C THR A 442 -4.14 15.48 11.20
N ALA A 443 -4.82 16.38 11.89
CA ALA A 443 -5.10 17.71 11.36
C ALA A 443 -3.80 18.51 11.16
N PHE A 444 -2.87 18.42 12.12
CA PHE A 444 -1.58 19.08 12.04
C PHE A 444 -0.73 18.62 10.85
N TYR A 445 -0.46 17.32 10.68
CA TYR A 445 0.42 16.87 9.61
C TYR A 445 -0.23 17.01 8.22
N MET A 446 -1.56 16.84 8.10
CA MET A 446 -2.24 17.02 6.82
C MET A 446 -2.18 18.49 6.40
N PHE A 447 -2.45 19.41 7.33
CA PHE A 447 -2.38 20.83 7.03
C PHE A 447 -0.95 21.30 6.78
N ARG A 448 0.05 20.75 7.49
CA ARG A 448 1.49 20.94 7.16
C ARG A 448 1.80 20.55 5.71
N THR A 449 1.32 19.39 5.24
CA THR A 449 1.56 18.98 3.85
C THR A 449 0.92 19.95 2.86
N TYR A 450 -0.29 20.45 3.14
CA TYR A 450 -0.96 21.46 2.31
C TYR A 450 -0.19 22.80 2.25
N LEU A 451 0.22 23.33 3.41
CA LEU A 451 0.91 24.62 3.49
C LEU A 451 2.25 24.59 2.75
N LEU A 452 3.05 23.53 2.98
CA LEU A 452 4.36 23.39 2.35
C LEU A 452 4.28 23.22 0.83
N THR A 453 3.21 22.64 0.30
CA THR A 453 3.08 22.39 -1.14
C THR A 453 2.52 23.61 -1.86
N PHE A 454 1.44 24.21 -1.35
CA PHE A 454 0.69 25.22 -2.08
C PHE A 454 1.03 26.66 -1.66
N GLU A 455 1.26 26.91 -0.37
CA GLU A 455 1.45 28.26 0.16
C GLU A 455 2.93 28.67 0.17
N GLY A 456 3.22 29.94 0.46
CA GLY A 456 4.58 30.48 0.43
C GLY A 456 5.09 30.80 -0.98
N HIS A 457 6.39 30.60 -1.19
CA HIS A 457 7.09 30.89 -2.44
C HIS A 457 7.65 29.61 -3.06
N LEU A 458 7.76 29.58 -4.39
CA LEU A 458 8.41 28.48 -5.11
C LEU A 458 9.91 28.45 -4.76
N ASN A 459 10.34 27.41 -4.03
CA ASN A 459 11.69 27.31 -3.45
C ASN A 459 12.76 26.74 -4.40
N ILE A 460 12.46 26.64 -5.70
CA ILE A 460 13.31 26.00 -6.71
C ILE A 460 14.67 26.70 -6.86
N ASN A 461 14.70 28.03 -6.66
CA ASN A 461 15.91 28.83 -6.84
C ASN A 461 16.92 28.78 -5.67
N PHE A 462 16.54 28.21 -4.52
CA PHE A 462 17.40 28.23 -3.31
C PHE A 462 18.49 27.15 -3.29
N GLN A 463 18.45 26.14 -4.17
CA GLN A 463 19.53 25.13 -4.23
C GLN A 463 20.88 25.67 -4.70
N ASN A 464 20.89 26.78 -5.45
CA ASN A 464 22.14 27.35 -5.96
C ASN A 464 22.86 28.25 -4.93
N TYR A 465 22.35 28.39 -3.71
CA TYR A 465 22.90 29.28 -2.67
C TYR A 465 23.60 28.55 -1.51
N SER A 466 23.40 27.24 -1.33
CA SER A 466 24.15 26.47 -0.31
C SER A 466 25.45 25.93 -0.90
N GLY A 467 26.58 26.43 -0.39
CA GLY A 467 27.91 26.27 -0.96
C GLY A 467 28.35 24.85 -1.34
N ASN A 468 29.11 24.81 -2.44
CA ASN A 468 30.20 23.86 -2.70
C ASN A 468 29.95 22.40 -2.27
N GLN A 469 28.91 21.77 -2.81
CA GLN A 469 28.92 20.32 -3.01
C GLN A 469 28.64 20.04 -4.48
N ASN A 470 29.67 19.55 -5.18
CA ASN A 470 29.58 19.03 -6.54
C ASN A 470 28.66 17.81 -6.55
N ILE A 471 27.35 18.04 -6.67
CA ILE A 471 26.38 16.97 -6.95
C ILE A 471 26.47 16.71 -8.46
N PHE A 472 27.06 15.58 -8.83
CA PHE A 472 27.10 15.13 -10.21
C PHE A 472 25.68 14.95 -10.74
N PHE A 473 25.31 15.72 -11.76
CA PHE A 473 24.08 15.55 -12.51
C PHE A 473 24.15 14.23 -13.30
N TYR A 474 23.66 13.14 -12.70
CA TYR A 474 23.28 11.96 -13.44
C TYR A 474 21.85 12.14 -13.93
N SER A 475 21.69 12.69 -15.14
CA SER A 475 20.49 12.46 -15.92
C SER A 475 20.54 11.02 -16.42
N ILE A 476 20.02 10.08 -15.61
CA ILE A 476 19.79 8.72 -16.08
C ILE A 476 18.68 8.80 -17.12
N CYS A 477 19.07 8.70 -18.39
CA CYS A 477 18.16 8.42 -19.47
C CYS A 477 17.43 7.12 -19.12
N LEU A 478 16.10 7.14 -19.18
CA LEU A 478 15.19 6.05 -18.77
C LEU A 478 15.50 4.70 -19.43
N TRP A 479 16.36 4.69 -20.46
CA TRP A 479 16.79 3.49 -21.14
C TRP A 479 18.28 3.56 -21.48
N GLY A 480 19.03 2.57 -20.99
CA GLY A 480 20.47 2.48 -21.20
C GLY A 480 20.83 2.32 -22.67
N LYS A 481 21.19 3.43 -23.31
CA LYS A 481 22.31 3.63 -24.26
C LYS A 481 22.21 5.04 -24.86
N GLY A 482 23.20 5.90 -24.58
CA GLY A 482 23.37 7.13 -25.34
C GLY A 482 24.10 8.27 -24.61
N ARG A 483 25.44 8.25 -24.67
CA ARG A 483 26.42 9.35 -24.48
C ARG A 483 26.04 10.52 -23.54
N SER A 484 26.76 10.61 -22.42
CA SER A 484 26.90 11.83 -21.62
C SER A 484 27.51 12.97 -22.45
N LYS A 485 26.72 13.97 -22.83
CA LYS A 485 27.25 15.24 -23.36
C LYS A 485 27.66 16.13 -22.20
N ARG A 486 28.96 16.41 -22.10
CA ARG A 486 29.53 17.43 -21.19
C ARG A 486 29.04 18.80 -21.66
N ILE A 487 28.04 19.37 -21.00
CA ILE A 487 27.62 20.76 -21.26
C ILE A 487 28.60 21.66 -20.50
N LYS A 488 29.50 22.33 -21.23
CA LYS A 488 30.26 23.46 -20.67
C LYS A 488 29.27 24.60 -20.41
N GLN A 489 28.97 24.86 -19.15
CA GLN A 489 28.25 26.06 -18.74
C GLN A 489 29.24 27.23 -18.68
N ASN A 490 29.17 28.13 -19.66
CA ASN A 490 29.64 29.51 -19.48
C ASN A 490 28.40 30.35 -19.12
N PHE A 491 28.13 30.54 -17.84
CA PHE A 491 27.13 31.51 -17.39
C PHE A 491 27.78 32.88 -17.22
N ARG A 492 27.32 33.88 -17.99
CA ARG A 492 27.57 35.30 -17.71
C ARG A 492 26.66 35.73 -16.55
N LEU A 493 27.30 36.19 -15.48
CA LEU A 493 26.67 36.86 -14.34
C LEU A 493 25.83 38.06 -14.80
N LEU A 494 24.51 37.99 -14.61
CA LEU A 494 23.64 39.17 -14.60
C LEU A 494 23.53 39.64 -13.15
N ARG A 495 24.19 40.76 -12.86
CA ARG A 495 24.08 41.50 -11.60
C ARG A 495 22.70 42.16 -11.57
N MET A 496 21.85 41.77 -10.61
CA MET A 496 20.58 42.44 -10.33
C MET A 496 20.88 43.87 -9.88
N ASN A 497 20.64 44.84 -10.75
CA ASN A 497 20.46 46.24 -10.34
C ASN A 497 18.96 46.48 -10.27
N ASN A 498 18.47 46.82 -9.07
CA ASN A 498 17.13 47.33 -8.84
C ASN A 498 16.92 48.58 -9.70
N ASN A 499 16.13 48.47 -10.76
CA ASN A 499 15.34 49.54 -11.40
C ASN A 499 14.66 48.97 -12.65
N GLU A 500 13.58 48.21 -12.47
CA GLU A 500 12.72 47.83 -13.59
C GLU A 500 11.72 48.96 -13.88
N LYS A 501 11.93 49.64 -15.01
CA LYS A 501 10.84 50.27 -15.76
C LYS A 501 10.63 49.46 -17.04
N PHE A 502 9.38 49.07 -17.26
CA PHE A 502 8.81 48.48 -18.47
C PHE A 502 9.45 49.04 -19.75
N ALA A 503 9.94 48.15 -20.63
CA ALA A 503 10.34 48.51 -21.99
C ALA A 503 9.71 47.54 -23.00
N SER A 504 9.09 48.17 -23.99
CA SER A 504 8.15 47.68 -24.98
C SER A 504 8.78 46.87 -26.11
N LYS A 505 7.93 46.03 -26.72
CA LYS A 505 8.14 45.32 -27.99
C LYS A 505 8.86 46.18 -29.03
N LYS A 506 9.94 45.65 -29.63
CA LYS A 506 10.41 46.06 -30.95
C LYS A 506 10.62 44.85 -31.86
N ILE A 507 9.87 44.87 -32.95
CA ILE A 507 9.98 44.00 -34.12
C ILE A 507 11.24 44.43 -34.90
N TYR A 508 12.10 43.49 -35.29
CA TYR A 508 13.20 43.75 -36.21
C TYR A 508 12.86 43.25 -37.62
N GLN A 509 12.88 44.18 -38.57
CA GLN A 509 12.83 43.97 -40.02
C GLN A 509 14.05 43.19 -40.51
N ARG A 510 13.85 42.33 -41.51
CA ARG A 510 14.89 41.59 -42.23
C ARG A 510 14.90 42.07 -43.68
N ASN A 511 15.92 42.84 -44.05
CA ASN A 511 16.30 43.11 -45.44
C ASN A 511 17.66 42.46 -45.70
N GLU A 512 17.78 41.72 -46.82
CA GLU A 512 18.73 42.00 -47.91
C GLU A 512 18.83 40.81 -48.89
N ASN A 513 18.72 41.16 -50.18
CA ASN A 513 18.94 40.30 -51.34
C ASN A 513 20.34 40.55 -51.90
N GLY A 514 21.07 39.49 -52.32
CA GLY A 514 22.33 39.66 -53.07
C GLY A 514 23.09 38.39 -53.48
N LYS A 515 22.77 37.84 -54.66
CA LYS A 515 23.63 37.15 -55.68
C LYS A 515 24.55 35.94 -55.35
N LYS A 516 24.11 34.78 -55.90
CA LYS A 516 24.78 33.79 -56.81
C LYS A 516 26.24 33.28 -56.61
N ARG A 517 26.30 31.93 -56.52
CA ARG A 517 27.06 30.91 -57.30
C ARG A 517 28.28 30.18 -56.67
N ASN A 518 28.09 28.85 -56.63
CA ASN A 518 28.99 27.70 -56.84
C ASN A 518 30.16 27.40 -55.88
N GLY A 519 30.12 26.19 -55.32
CA GLY A 519 31.25 25.50 -54.68
C GLY A 519 30.76 24.51 -53.64
N GLY A 520 30.79 23.20 -53.95
CA GLY A 520 30.10 22.15 -53.20
C GLY A 520 30.68 21.77 -51.84
N GLN A 521 29.83 21.19 -50.98
CA GLN A 521 30.07 20.03 -50.09
C GLN A 521 28.85 19.82 -49.16
N PRO A 522 28.68 18.62 -48.57
CA PRO A 522 27.41 17.91 -48.56
C PRO A 522 26.47 18.32 -47.43
N PHE A 523 25.18 18.06 -47.70
CA PHE A 523 24.05 18.14 -46.79
C PHE A 523 24.32 17.45 -45.44
N PHE A 524 24.64 18.24 -44.42
CA PHE A 524 24.22 17.98 -43.05
C PHE A 524 23.08 18.93 -42.74
N ASN A 525 21.85 18.43 -42.89
CA ASN A 525 20.68 19.00 -42.23
C ASN A 525 20.91 18.89 -40.72
N ILE A 526 21.56 19.89 -40.14
CA ILE A 526 21.36 20.22 -38.73
C ILE A 526 19.91 20.69 -38.68
N ILE A 527 19.00 19.74 -38.43
CA ILE A 527 17.72 20.04 -37.81
C ILE A 527 18.12 20.82 -36.57
N SER A 528 17.96 22.15 -36.65
CA SER A 528 18.06 23.01 -35.52
C SER A 528 17.03 22.47 -34.54
N PHE A 529 17.50 21.68 -33.58
CA PHE A 529 16.73 21.35 -32.40
C PHE A 529 16.35 22.71 -31.84
N ALA A 530 15.10 23.11 -32.13
CA ALA A 530 14.50 24.27 -31.55
C ALA A 530 14.75 24.08 -30.06
N ARG A 531 15.62 24.93 -29.52
CA ARG A 531 15.86 25.03 -28.10
C ARG A 531 14.56 25.65 -27.59
N GLU A 532 13.53 24.83 -27.43
CA GLU A 532 12.27 25.23 -26.81
C GLU A 532 12.68 25.83 -25.48
N LYS A 533 12.43 27.13 -25.35
CA LYS A 533 12.66 27.85 -24.13
C LYS A 533 11.83 27.16 -23.07
N ALA A 534 12.47 26.56 -22.06
CA ALA A 534 11.80 26.07 -20.87
C ALA A 534 11.02 27.25 -20.26
N PHE A 535 9.68 27.23 -20.36
CA PHE A 535 8.85 28.27 -19.78
C PHE A 535 8.76 28.06 -18.26
N SER A 536 9.57 28.84 -17.56
CA SER A 536 9.32 29.68 -16.37
C SER A 536 8.32 29.35 -15.24
N TYR A 537 7.28 28.52 -15.35
CA TYR A 537 6.31 28.32 -14.26
C TYR A 537 5.53 26.98 -14.36
N PRO A 538 5.09 26.39 -13.22
CA PRO A 538 4.26 25.19 -13.26
C PRO A 538 2.91 25.52 -13.91
N TYR A 539 2.32 24.54 -14.61
CA TYR A 539 1.01 24.66 -15.22
C TYR A 539 0.06 23.59 -14.66
N GLU A 540 -1.23 23.87 -14.73
CA GLU A 540 -2.28 22.93 -14.30
C GLU A 540 -2.30 21.70 -15.20
N SER A 541 -2.55 20.53 -14.61
CA SER A 541 -2.64 19.26 -15.33
C SER A 541 -3.73 19.26 -16.39
N GLU A 542 -3.61 18.36 -17.36
CA GLU A 542 -4.58 18.20 -18.44
C GLU A 542 -5.99 17.79 -17.97
N ASN A 543 -6.98 17.95 -18.85
CA ASN A 543 -8.41 17.85 -18.52
C ASN A 543 -8.83 16.48 -17.95
N THR A 544 -8.23 15.35 -18.35
CA THR A 544 -8.65 14.02 -17.83
C THR A 544 -8.26 13.85 -16.36
N MET A 545 -7.08 14.35 -15.97
CA MET A 545 -6.67 14.37 -14.57
C MET A 545 -7.62 15.25 -13.75
N LEU A 546 -7.90 16.46 -14.23
CA LEU A 546 -8.79 17.40 -13.55
C LEU A 546 -10.22 16.86 -13.41
N PHE A 547 -10.74 16.20 -14.45
CA PHE A 547 -12.07 15.59 -14.42
C PHE A 547 -12.21 14.59 -13.27
N SER A 548 -11.25 13.67 -13.12
CA SER A 548 -11.29 12.69 -12.03
C SER A 548 -11.24 13.35 -10.63
N LEU A 549 -10.48 14.44 -10.47
CA LEU A 549 -10.40 15.18 -9.22
C LEU A 549 -11.72 15.88 -8.88
N LEU A 550 -12.35 16.52 -9.87
CA LEU A 550 -13.64 17.20 -9.67
C LEU A 550 -14.76 16.22 -9.31
N VAL A 551 -14.80 15.05 -9.96
CA VAL A 551 -15.79 14.01 -9.64
C VAL A 551 -15.58 13.46 -8.23
N LEU A 552 -14.32 13.20 -7.82
CA LEU A 552 -14.02 12.75 -6.45
C LEU A 552 -14.37 13.80 -5.38
N VAL A 553 -14.25 15.09 -5.68
CA VAL A 553 -14.71 16.17 -4.79
C VAL A 553 -16.22 16.06 -4.53
N LEU A 554 -17.03 15.76 -5.55
CA LEU A 554 -18.47 15.57 -5.37
C LEU A 554 -18.77 14.42 -4.41
N PHE A 555 -18.08 13.28 -4.55
CA PHE A 555 -18.23 12.15 -3.62
C PHE A 555 -17.90 12.55 -2.18
N ILE A 556 -16.86 13.34 -1.93
CA ILE A 556 -16.52 13.78 -0.56
C ILE A 556 -17.61 14.66 0.06
N LEU A 557 -18.33 15.44 -0.74
CA LEU A 557 -19.40 16.31 -0.23
C LEU A 557 -20.67 15.50 0.11
N PHE A 558 -21.03 14.51 -0.72
CA PHE A 558 -22.28 13.77 -0.57
C PHE A 558 -22.18 12.46 0.23
N VAL A 559 -21.03 11.77 0.23
CA VAL A 559 -20.92 10.46 0.92
C VAL A 559 -21.13 10.60 2.42
N GLY A 560 -20.77 11.74 3.01
CA GLY A 560 -21.04 12.03 4.42
C GLY A 560 -22.52 12.00 4.78
N SER A 561 -23.40 12.43 3.87
CA SER A 561 -24.84 12.48 4.14
C SER A 561 -25.49 11.10 4.21
N ILE A 562 -24.82 10.04 3.74
CA ILE A 562 -25.36 8.66 3.80
C ILE A 562 -25.51 8.19 5.26
N GLY A 563 -24.66 8.69 6.17
CA GLY A 563 -24.67 8.34 7.59
C GLY A 563 -25.57 9.20 8.47
N ILE A 564 -26.18 10.28 7.94
CA ILE A 564 -26.97 11.22 8.74
C ILE A 564 -28.41 10.70 8.90
N PRO A 565 -28.97 10.64 10.12
CA PRO A 565 -30.39 10.39 10.33
C PRO A 565 -31.22 11.58 9.82
N PHE A 566 -31.94 11.39 8.71
CA PHE A 566 -32.81 12.43 8.15
C PHE A 566 -34.20 12.50 8.80
N ASN A 567 -34.64 11.46 9.53
CA ASN A 567 -35.95 11.40 10.19
C ASN A 567 -35.87 10.58 11.49
N GLU A 568 -36.48 11.07 12.58
CA GLU A 568 -36.53 10.38 13.89
C GLU A 568 -37.24 9.01 13.83
N ALA A 569 -38.07 8.78 12.80
CA ALA A 569 -38.84 7.55 12.62
C ALA A 569 -38.27 6.57 11.59
N GLU A 570 -37.32 6.98 10.74
CA GLU A 570 -36.75 6.14 9.69
C GLU A 570 -35.25 5.91 9.89
N THR A 571 -34.85 4.64 9.85
CA THR A 571 -33.46 4.20 9.93
C THR A 571 -32.61 4.82 8.80
N ASP A 572 -31.41 5.31 9.15
CA ASP A 572 -30.42 5.90 8.23
C ASP A 572 -30.19 5.02 7.01
N ILE A 573 -29.91 5.61 5.85
CA ILE A 573 -29.60 4.87 4.61
C ILE A 573 -28.44 3.89 4.84
N LEU A 574 -27.40 4.31 5.56
CA LEU A 574 -26.28 3.44 5.94
C LEU A 574 -26.73 2.24 6.79
N SER A 575 -27.65 2.45 7.74
CA SER A 575 -28.15 1.37 8.60
C SER A 575 -29.03 0.38 7.85
N LYS A 576 -29.85 0.86 6.92
CA LYS A 576 -30.61 0.01 5.97
C LYS A 576 -29.64 -0.77 5.08
N TRP A 577 -28.56 -0.13 4.65
CA TRP A 577 -27.55 -0.76 3.81
C TRP A 577 -26.73 -1.84 4.53
N LEU A 578 -26.44 -1.65 5.83
CA LEU A 578 -25.61 -2.54 6.65
C LEU A 578 -26.40 -3.63 7.41
N ALA A 579 -27.72 -3.74 7.22
CA ALA A 579 -28.53 -4.73 7.91
C ALA A 579 -28.22 -6.17 7.43
N PRO A 580 -27.94 -7.15 8.33
CA PRO A 580 -27.91 -7.05 9.79
C PRO A 580 -26.58 -6.48 10.33
N SER A 581 -26.65 -5.42 11.14
CA SER A 581 -25.47 -4.85 11.80
C SER A 581 -25.18 -5.59 13.11
N ILE A 582 -24.01 -6.19 13.22
CA ILE A 582 -23.49 -6.75 14.48
C ILE A 582 -22.86 -5.59 15.26
N THR A 583 -23.64 -4.86 16.04
CA THR A 583 -23.14 -3.80 16.93
C THR A 583 -23.29 -4.25 18.38
N PHE A 584 -22.16 -4.41 19.06
CA PHE A 584 -22.11 -4.88 20.46
C PHE A 584 -22.24 -3.74 21.48
N LEU A 585 -21.88 -2.51 21.10
CA LEU A 585 -22.05 -1.33 21.95
C LEU A 585 -23.53 -0.92 21.96
N TYR A 586 -24.24 -1.44 22.96
CA TYR A 586 -25.62 -1.12 23.33
C TYR A 586 -26.68 -1.48 22.27
N GLU A 587 -27.65 -2.33 22.64
CA GLU A 587 -29.01 -2.17 22.11
C GLU A 587 -29.39 -0.72 22.38
N ARG A 588 -29.43 0.12 21.35
CA ARG A 588 -29.84 1.53 21.45
C ARG A 588 -31.12 1.56 22.27
N SER A 589 -31.02 1.88 23.57
CA SER A 589 -32.19 2.21 24.36
C SER A 589 -32.84 3.36 23.59
N LYS A 590 -34.16 3.30 23.50
CA LYS A 590 -35.00 4.28 22.80
C LYS A 590 -34.97 5.66 23.46
N ASP A 591 -33.83 6.06 24.01
CA ASP A 591 -33.58 7.43 24.42
C ASP A 591 -32.92 8.06 23.20
N SER A 592 -33.67 8.97 22.57
CA SER A 592 -33.17 9.88 21.55
C SER A 592 -31.75 10.30 21.92
N THR A 593 -30.78 10.11 21.02
CA THR A 593 -29.49 10.80 21.12
C THR A 593 -29.81 12.26 21.33
N ASP A 594 -29.63 12.76 22.55
CA ASP A 594 -29.85 14.16 22.85
C ASP A 594 -28.94 14.91 21.89
N TRP A 595 -29.52 15.66 20.96
CA TRP A 595 -28.77 16.49 20.00
C TRP A 595 -27.73 17.35 20.73
N TYR A 596 -28.00 17.65 22.01
CA TYR A 596 -27.08 18.29 22.93
C TYR A 596 -25.80 17.48 23.24
N GLU A 597 -25.90 16.19 23.56
CA GLU A 597 -24.72 15.33 23.80
C GLU A 597 -23.90 15.15 22.53
N PHE A 598 -24.56 14.86 21.40
CA PHE A 598 -23.88 14.78 20.11
C PHE A 598 -23.15 16.09 19.76
N LEU A 599 -23.81 17.24 19.94
CA LEU A 599 -23.18 18.54 19.68
C LEU A 599 -22.00 18.81 20.62
N LYS A 600 -22.07 18.37 21.88
CA LYS A 600 -20.99 18.54 22.86
C LYS A 600 -19.75 17.73 22.46
N ASP A 601 -19.93 16.47 22.06
CA ASP A 601 -18.83 15.60 21.65
C ASP A 601 -18.24 16.07 20.31
N ALA A 602 -19.10 16.42 19.35
CA ALA A 602 -18.72 17.03 18.08
C ALA A 602 -17.94 18.34 18.25
N MET A 603 -18.35 19.20 19.19
CA MET A 603 -17.63 20.43 19.51
C MET A 603 -16.24 20.13 20.07
N PHE A 604 -16.12 19.11 20.91
CA PHE A 604 -14.84 18.72 21.49
C PHE A 604 -13.89 18.15 20.41
N SER A 605 -14.35 17.18 19.61
CA SER A 605 -13.54 16.58 18.53
C SER A 605 -13.17 17.60 17.46
N GLY A 606 -14.12 18.46 17.06
CA GLY A 606 -13.92 19.56 16.14
C GLY A 606 -12.92 20.59 16.66
N SER A 607 -12.95 20.92 17.96
CA SER A 607 -12.01 21.86 18.57
C SER A 607 -10.56 21.35 18.51
N LEU A 608 -10.33 20.05 18.70
CA LEU A 608 -9.00 19.44 18.60
C LEU A 608 -8.47 19.46 17.17
N ALA A 609 -9.32 19.17 16.18
CA ALA A 609 -8.95 19.27 14.77
C ALA A 609 -8.60 20.72 14.40
N TYR A 610 -9.40 21.70 14.84
CA TYR A 610 -9.14 23.11 14.62
C TYR A 610 -7.83 23.57 15.30
N LEU A 611 -7.56 23.12 16.53
CA LEU A 611 -6.32 23.39 17.24
C LEU A 611 -5.10 22.86 16.46
N GLY A 612 -5.19 21.65 15.90
CA GLY A 612 -4.13 21.07 15.07
C GLY A 612 -3.87 21.89 13.79
N ILE A 613 -4.92 22.35 13.11
CA ILE A 613 -4.82 23.23 11.93
C ILE A 613 -4.23 24.58 12.32
N PHE A 614 -4.70 25.16 13.42
CA PHE A 614 -4.21 26.43 13.96
C PHE A 614 -2.71 26.36 14.25
N LEU A 615 -2.25 25.32 14.97
CA LEU A 615 -0.82 25.10 15.23
C LEU A 615 -0.01 24.93 13.94
N ALA A 616 -0.51 24.16 12.97
CA ALA A 616 0.18 23.97 11.70
C ALA A 616 0.30 25.29 10.91
N SER A 617 -0.80 26.06 10.83
CA SER A 617 -0.82 27.37 10.20
C SER A 617 0.13 28.36 10.88
N PHE A 618 0.18 28.39 12.21
CA PHE A 618 1.08 29.25 12.96
C PHE A 618 2.56 28.92 12.69
N LEU A 619 2.91 27.64 12.63
CA LEU A 619 4.30 27.20 12.45
C LEU A 619 4.80 27.27 10.99
N TYR A 620 3.92 27.07 10.00
CA TYR A 620 4.33 26.89 8.60
C TYR A 620 3.82 27.97 7.63
N ASN A 621 2.99 28.94 8.06
CA ASN A 621 2.66 30.06 7.19
C ASN A 621 3.90 30.92 6.87
N PRO A 622 4.00 31.46 5.66
CA PRO A 622 5.01 32.46 5.35
C PRO A 622 4.83 33.70 6.24
N ILE A 623 5.94 34.14 6.84
CA ILE A 623 6.13 35.22 7.84
C ILE A 623 5.49 36.59 7.48
N TYR A 624 4.90 36.75 6.30
CA TYR A 624 4.34 38.02 5.81
C TYR A 624 2.80 38.14 5.92
N SER A 625 2.09 37.17 6.51
CA SER A 625 0.64 37.30 6.77
C SER A 625 0.35 37.89 8.16
N SER A 626 -0.02 39.17 8.20
CA SER A 626 -0.81 39.92 9.22
C SER A 626 -0.56 39.79 10.74
N PHE A 627 0.32 38.91 11.22
CA PHE A 627 0.62 38.67 12.64
C PHE A 627 2.03 39.15 13.02
N LYS A 628 2.42 40.33 12.54
CA LYS A 628 3.70 40.96 12.90
C LYS A 628 3.76 41.52 14.33
N ASN A 629 2.68 41.44 15.11
CA ASN A 629 2.58 42.09 16.42
C ASN A 629 2.61 41.14 17.63
N PHE A 630 2.84 39.84 17.44
CA PHE A 630 3.17 38.96 18.56
C PHE A 630 4.66 38.62 18.51
N ASP A 631 5.45 39.34 19.29
CA ASP A 631 6.90 39.17 19.54
C ASP A 631 7.29 37.80 20.15
N LEU A 632 6.44 36.78 20.02
CA LEU A 632 6.70 35.41 20.49
C LEU A 632 7.51 34.58 19.48
N ILE A 633 7.54 34.92 18.20
CA ILE A 633 8.33 34.19 17.18
C ILE A 633 9.74 34.77 17.03
N ASN A 634 9.94 36.05 17.38
CA ASN A 634 11.28 36.65 17.40
C ASN A 634 12.15 36.16 18.57
N SER A 635 11.62 35.37 19.51
CA SER A 635 12.44 34.64 20.50
C SER A 635 12.97 33.29 19.99
N PHE A 636 12.44 32.76 18.87
CA PHE A 636 12.87 31.48 18.28
C PHE A 636 13.67 31.65 16.98
N GLY A 637 13.79 32.88 16.47
CA GLY A 637 14.62 33.24 15.33
C GLY A 637 16.06 33.56 15.73
N ILE A 638 16.91 32.53 15.75
CA ILE A 638 18.36 32.64 15.49
C ILE A 638 19.08 33.66 16.41
N THR A 639 19.13 33.35 17.70
CA THR A 639 20.32 33.67 18.49
C THR A 639 20.84 32.40 19.14
N TYR A 640 22.12 32.14 18.88
CA TYR A 640 22.88 31.00 19.33
C TYR A 640 23.10 31.12 20.85
N LEU A 641 22.06 30.96 21.69
CA LEU A 641 22.19 31.01 23.15
C LEU A 641 21.00 30.36 23.87
N ASN A 642 21.35 29.54 24.87
CA ASN A 642 20.53 28.81 25.85
C ASN A 642 19.86 27.52 25.38
N ARG A 643 20.64 26.41 25.42
CA ARG A 643 20.17 25.02 25.31
C ARG A 643 19.15 24.72 26.41
N SER A 644 17.86 24.86 26.10
CA SER A 644 16.81 24.38 26.98
C SER A 644 16.70 22.84 26.87
N PRO A 645 16.22 22.12 27.91
CA PRO A 645 15.94 20.68 27.78
C PRO A 645 14.91 20.38 26.67
N TRP A 646 14.06 21.35 26.32
CA TRP A 646 13.07 21.26 25.24
C TRP A 646 13.70 21.13 23.84
N ASP A 647 14.85 21.77 23.58
CA ASP A 647 15.53 21.59 22.29
C ASP A 647 16.06 20.17 22.11
N LYS A 648 16.43 19.51 23.21
CA LYS A 648 16.90 18.13 23.20
C LYS A 648 15.73 17.18 22.92
N THR A 649 14.56 17.37 23.54
CA THR A 649 13.38 16.54 23.31
C THR A 649 12.83 16.71 21.90
N ILE A 650 12.76 17.94 21.37
CA ILE A 650 12.33 18.20 19.99
C ILE A 650 13.28 17.55 18.99
N LYS A 651 14.60 17.60 19.20
CA LYS A 651 15.56 16.90 18.33
C LYS A 651 15.38 15.39 18.35
N VAL A 652 15.09 14.81 19.50
CA VAL A 652 14.80 13.37 19.63
C VAL A 652 13.52 13.01 18.88
N LEU A 653 12.43 13.77 19.06
CA LEU A 653 11.16 13.55 18.36
C LEU A 653 11.30 13.75 16.84
N TYR A 654 12.07 14.75 16.42
CA TYR A 654 12.39 14.97 15.01
C TYR A 654 13.19 13.81 14.43
N ALA A 655 14.25 13.36 15.12
CA ALA A 655 15.06 12.23 14.70
C ALA A 655 14.23 10.93 14.65
N TRP A 656 13.31 10.74 15.60
CA TRP A 656 12.35 9.63 15.61
C TRP A 656 11.47 9.64 14.36
N SER A 657 10.77 10.73 14.09
CA SER A 657 9.88 10.83 12.94
C SER A 657 10.64 10.78 11.60
N TYR A 658 11.78 11.47 11.51
CA TYR A 658 12.61 11.55 10.31
C TYR A 658 13.24 10.20 9.93
N ASN A 659 13.77 9.46 10.91
CA ASN A 659 14.36 8.14 10.71
C ASN A 659 13.34 7.00 10.80
N ARG A 660 12.04 7.28 10.63
CA ARG A 660 10.97 6.27 10.63
C ARG A 660 10.96 5.37 11.87
N ALA A 661 11.13 5.99 13.05
CA ALA A 661 11.24 5.34 14.35
C ALA A 661 12.35 4.28 14.44
N TYR A 662 13.34 4.32 13.54
CA TYR A 662 14.41 3.32 13.43
C TYR A 662 13.88 1.88 13.20
N ILE A 663 12.64 1.74 12.74
CA ILE A 663 11.99 0.44 12.53
C ILE A 663 12.65 -0.25 11.34
N ASP A 664 12.88 0.46 10.24
CA ASP A 664 13.59 -0.07 9.07
C ASP A 664 14.98 -0.60 9.47
N THR A 665 15.73 0.15 10.28
CA THR A 665 17.04 -0.28 10.79
C THR A 665 16.92 -1.49 11.71
N PHE A 666 15.90 -1.54 12.58
CA PHE A 666 15.64 -2.72 13.41
C PHE A 666 15.40 -3.95 12.55
N TYR A 667 14.49 -3.90 11.57
CA TYR A 667 14.21 -5.04 10.69
C TYR A 667 15.44 -5.52 9.91
N THR A 668 16.25 -4.59 9.40
CA THR A 668 17.48 -4.95 8.67
C THR A 668 18.54 -5.61 9.56
N THR A 669 18.68 -5.14 10.80
CA THR A 669 19.70 -5.63 11.73
C THR A 669 19.27 -6.89 12.47
N SER A 670 18.01 -7.00 12.90
CA SER A 670 17.53 -8.16 13.66
C SER A 670 17.09 -9.30 12.75
N PHE A 671 16.17 -9.06 11.81
CA PHE A 671 15.59 -10.14 11.00
C PHE A 671 16.45 -10.47 9.76
N ILE A 672 16.78 -9.46 8.94
CA ILE A 672 17.46 -9.72 7.66
C ILE A 672 18.89 -10.23 7.90
N ALA A 673 19.64 -9.63 8.82
CA ALA A 673 21.00 -10.09 9.12
C ALA A 673 21.00 -11.51 9.70
N MET A 674 20.12 -11.81 10.67
CA MET A 674 20.00 -13.15 11.26
C MET A 674 19.65 -14.21 10.22
N ILE A 675 18.66 -13.96 9.35
CA ILE A 675 18.29 -14.91 8.28
C ILE A 675 19.46 -15.10 7.31
N ARG A 676 20.20 -14.04 7.00
CA ARG A 676 21.37 -14.13 6.11
C ARG A 676 22.51 -14.93 6.75
N GLU A 677 22.71 -14.83 8.06
CA GLU A 677 23.69 -15.64 8.79
C GLU A 677 23.27 -17.11 8.86
N LEU A 678 21.99 -17.38 9.16
CA LEU A 678 21.42 -18.74 9.11
C LEU A 678 21.57 -19.37 7.72
N ALA A 679 21.29 -18.62 6.66
CA ALA A 679 21.45 -19.11 5.29
C ALA A 679 22.92 -19.41 4.91
N LYS A 680 23.88 -18.62 5.43
CA LYS A 680 25.31 -18.94 5.25
C LYS A 680 25.70 -20.19 6.03
N PHE A 681 25.14 -20.36 7.23
CA PHE A 681 25.37 -21.54 8.05
C PHE A 681 24.80 -22.81 7.40
N THR A 682 23.59 -22.76 6.83
CA THR A 682 23.02 -23.92 6.11
C THR A 682 23.84 -24.24 4.86
N HIS A 683 24.27 -23.24 4.09
CA HIS A 683 25.16 -23.45 2.94
C HIS A 683 26.52 -24.02 3.35
N PHE A 684 27.07 -23.58 4.49
CA PHE A 684 28.30 -24.15 5.05
C PHE A 684 28.11 -25.61 5.45
N PHE A 685 27.01 -25.93 6.15
CA PHE A 685 26.70 -27.30 6.57
C PHE A 685 26.46 -28.24 5.38
N ASP A 686 25.82 -27.76 4.32
CA ASP A 686 25.64 -28.52 3.08
C ASP A 686 27.00 -28.82 2.43
N ARG A 687 27.83 -27.78 2.24
CA ARG A 687 29.11 -27.89 1.55
C ARG A 687 30.21 -28.62 2.34
N GLU A 688 30.25 -28.50 3.67
CA GLU A 688 31.29 -29.12 4.49
C GLU A 688 30.81 -30.37 5.22
N GLY A 689 29.54 -30.40 5.64
CA GLY A 689 28.95 -31.55 6.31
C GLY A 689 28.51 -32.62 5.31
N ILE A 690 27.51 -32.30 4.48
CA ILE A 690 26.88 -33.28 3.59
C ILE A 690 27.85 -33.70 2.48
N ASP A 691 28.41 -32.73 1.74
CA ASP A 691 29.41 -32.98 0.71
C ASP A 691 30.72 -33.53 1.29
N GLY A 692 31.06 -33.16 2.53
CA GLY A 692 32.25 -33.68 3.21
C GLY A 692 32.13 -35.17 3.51
N ILE A 693 30.95 -35.64 3.94
CA ILE A 693 30.70 -37.07 4.19
C ILE A 693 30.77 -37.87 2.89
N THR A 694 30.12 -37.41 1.83
CA THR A 694 30.11 -38.13 0.54
C THR A 694 31.52 -38.21 -0.07
N ASN A 695 32.26 -37.09 -0.07
CA ASN A 695 33.65 -37.06 -0.49
C ASN A 695 34.54 -37.91 0.42
N GLY A 696 34.30 -37.88 1.73
CA GLY A 696 35.02 -38.68 2.71
C GLY A 696 34.89 -40.18 2.45
N VAL A 697 33.68 -40.68 2.19
CA VAL A 697 33.46 -42.08 1.80
C VAL A 697 34.18 -42.41 0.49
N GLY A 698 34.11 -41.53 -0.51
CA GLY A 698 34.84 -41.69 -1.77
C GLY A 698 36.35 -41.81 -1.55
N VAL A 699 36.93 -40.90 -0.78
CA VAL A 699 38.36 -40.87 -0.45
C VAL A 699 38.78 -42.10 0.36
N ILE A 700 37.98 -42.52 1.35
CA ILE A 700 38.25 -43.74 2.13
C ILE A 700 38.24 -44.97 1.22
N SER A 701 37.25 -45.09 0.32
CA SER A 701 37.19 -46.22 -0.61
C SER A 701 38.40 -46.27 -1.55
N PHE A 702 38.87 -45.10 -2.01
CA PHE A 702 40.09 -44.98 -2.80
C PHE A 702 41.33 -45.41 -2.01
N PHE A 703 41.50 -44.94 -0.77
CA PHE A 703 42.63 -45.35 0.08
C PHE A 703 42.58 -46.83 0.43
N VAL A 704 41.41 -47.40 0.70
CA VAL A 704 41.25 -48.84 0.93
C VAL A 704 41.61 -49.62 -0.33
N GLY A 705 41.18 -49.19 -1.51
CA GLY A 705 41.55 -49.80 -2.79
C GLY A 705 43.06 -49.77 -3.04
N GLU A 706 43.71 -48.62 -2.83
CA GLU A 706 45.15 -48.49 -3.00
C GLU A 706 45.92 -49.27 -1.92
N GLY A 707 45.40 -49.38 -0.70
CA GLY A 707 45.94 -50.24 0.35
C GLY A 707 45.88 -51.72 0.00
N ILE A 708 44.73 -52.20 -0.49
CA ILE A 708 44.54 -53.60 -0.91
C ILE A 708 45.47 -53.95 -2.08
N LYS A 709 45.73 -53.00 -2.99
CA LYS A 709 46.66 -53.21 -4.11
C LYS A 709 48.07 -53.62 -3.64
N TYR A 710 48.56 -53.10 -2.52
CA TYR A 710 49.86 -53.48 -1.97
C TYR A 710 49.91 -54.90 -1.38
N LEU A 711 48.77 -55.55 -1.09
CA LEU A 711 48.74 -56.97 -0.76
C LEU A 711 49.22 -57.83 -1.94
N GLY A 712 49.07 -57.34 -3.17
CA GLY A 712 49.56 -57.98 -4.39
C GLY A 712 51.05 -57.76 -4.66
N GLY A 713 51.92 -58.07 -3.69
CA GLY A 713 53.38 -57.79 -3.77
C GLY A 713 54.19 -58.60 -4.79
N GLY A 714 53.56 -59.38 -5.68
CA GLY A 714 54.21 -60.12 -6.78
C GLY A 714 55.11 -61.29 -6.38
N ARG A 715 55.35 -61.52 -5.08
CA ARG A 715 56.16 -62.64 -4.58
C ARG A 715 55.30 -63.89 -4.41
N ILE A 716 55.56 -64.93 -5.21
CA ILE A 716 54.84 -66.22 -5.20
C ILE A 716 54.79 -66.84 -3.79
N SER A 717 55.88 -66.72 -3.02
CA SER A 717 55.95 -67.23 -1.64
C SER A 717 54.91 -66.62 -0.69
N PHE A 718 54.60 -65.33 -0.87
CA PHE A 718 53.59 -64.63 -0.06
C PHE A 718 52.17 -65.09 -0.40
N TYR A 719 51.87 -65.33 -1.68
CA TYR A 719 50.57 -65.88 -2.09
C TYR A 719 50.35 -67.31 -1.60
N LEU A 720 51.39 -68.16 -1.65
CA LEU A 720 51.33 -69.51 -1.08
C LEU A 720 51.08 -69.44 0.42
N PHE A 721 51.83 -68.60 1.16
CA PHE A 721 51.61 -68.40 2.59
C PHE A 721 50.19 -67.93 2.90
N PHE A 722 49.66 -66.96 2.16
CA PHE A 722 48.28 -66.50 2.31
C PHE A 722 47.28 -67.64 2.08
N HIS A 723 47.44 -68.42 1.00
CA HIS A 723 46.54 -69.53 0.70
C HIS A 723 46.57 -70.63 1.78
N PHE A 724 47.77 -71.02 2.24
CA PHE A 724 47.92 -71.95 3.37
C PHE A 724 47.29 -71.39 4.64
N SER A 725 47.46 -70.10 4.94
CA SER A 725 46.82 -69.47 6.09
C SER A 725 45.29 -69.49 6.02
N CYS A 726 44.70 -69.23 4.85
CA CYS A 726 43.26 -69.33 4.63
C CYS A 726 42.76 -70.77 4.81
N ILE A 727 43.47 -71.76 4.27
CA ILE A 727 43.15 -73.18 4.44
C ILE A 727 43.23 -73.55 5.93
N LEU A 728 44.25 -73.08 6.65
CA LEU A 728 44.44 -73.37 8.07
C LEU A 728 43.36 -72.73 8.94
N ILE A 729 42.96 -71.48 8.63
CA ILE A 729 41.83 -70.79 9.27
C ILE A 729 40.52 -71.51 8.97
N PHE A 730 40.30 -71.94 7.73
CA PHE A 730 39.10 -72.68 7.34
C PHE A 730 39.04 -74.04 8.03
N LEU A 731 40.13 -74.81 8.02
CA LEU A 731 40.25 -76.08 8.73
C LEU A 731 40.09 -75.90 10.25
N TRP A 732 40.61 -74.82 10.81
CA TRP A 732 40.41 -74.49 12.22
C TRP A 732 38.96 -74.14 12.53
N GLY A 733 38.28 -73.40 11.64
CA GLY A 733 36.84 -73.13 11.73
C GLY A 733 36.00 -74.40 11.61
N VAL A 734 36.35 -75.30 10.68
CA VAL A 734 35.71 -76.61 10.53
C VAL A 734 35.97 -77.49 11.77
N TYR A 735 37.20 -77.50 12.29
CA TYR A 735 37.55 -78.21 13.52
C TYR A 735 36.74 -77.69 14.71
N LEU A 736 36.62 -76.37 14.88
CA LEU A 736 35.79 -75.75 15.92
C LEU A 736 34.31 -76.13 15.74
N ALA A 737 33.79 -76.09 14.52
CA ALA A 737 32.41 -76.48 14.22
C ALA A 737 32.16 -77.98 14.51
N PHE A 738 33.10 -78.86 14.19
CA PHE A 738 33.00 -80.30 14.45
C PHE A 738 33.16 -80.62 15.95
N PHE A 739 34.06 -79.92 16.66
CA PHE A 739 34.24 -80.04 18.11
C PHE A 739 32.97 -79.61 18.86
N TYR A 740 32.27 -78.59 18.37
CA TYR A 740 30.97 -78.15 18.89
C TYR A 740 29.82 -79.11 18.60
N GLN A 741 29.99 -80.09 17.71
CA GLN A 741 28.95 -81.04 17.33
C GLN A 741 29.10 -82.41 18.03
N ILE A 742 30.26 -82.65 18.67
CA ILE A 742 30.59 -83.90 19.39
C ILE A 742 30.41 -83.75 20.92
N PHE A 743 30.37 -82.50 21.43
CA PHE A 743 29.88 -82.16 22.77
C PHE A 743 28.44 -81.66 22.68
#